data_AF-A0AAW7E9S8-F1
#
_entry.id   AF-A0AAW7E9S8-F1
#
_cell.length_a   1.000
_cell.length_b   1.000
_cell.length_c   1.000
_cell.angle_alpha   90.00
_cell.angle_beta   90.00
_cell.angle_gamma   90.00
#
_symmetry.space_group_name_H-M   'P 1'
#
loop_
_entity.id
_entity.type
_entity.pdbx_description
1 polymer ?
#
loop_
_entity_poly.entity_id
_entity_poly.type
_entity_poly.pdbx_seq_one_letter_code
_entity_poly.pdbx_strand_id
1 'polypeptide(L)'
;MLAKIKFKKSMLAHCMYGIFNTNDLNKLLCASIFLSVCAAQSSHALETENVESRSQTLAGNTQKQLENAAEQQGLGKEKIDQIDERIKEINQDKVAVDSVEMLQQQEQNPATLNDFKPIEFEQLEELPENNVDSVLANEIFKVAEEAKVEAQNFRNGVAQAPEITVNDATQQEISEITTAPTDVKDVNELIRSIRADNKIVVEANESGRTLSDMSVEDQEPKKEANIFKRILYSIRPAKFDTAKVERISAEVEGAPTILANNIKAKLSSFTTEAFSDFNAAVPQLRTLSNQAAQAVGYYNAKFKFQEMSENKVKVIVEANDPVLIEEQNIEFAGAGKNLAQLQVIRVLPEQDVGDILNHGAYEATKTRIVDAATNNGFFDSYWRLHDVKVKQPQNKADINLRYETGERYKLGEVEFRMSDPTKPLPIDLKVLQSMAPWKAGADYTAWRVNSLANNLTNSRYFNYTLVDAVKPDPIEKPLELPPDLQALVDQEKISEAAFADQTESKKIHHSATEVTQNVVDENQFAGANSAEMNPNARMMQAQQEVKQSETELLQEKAREEKIIPVIVTLNADRLNSLEAGIGYGTDTGVRLRGQYRRAIVNHLGHSFDANMELSQIRQSFDGRYNIPYKHPLNDYISLVGGYEREERDSIGNDMSLVIESAVAGADRIIKGSRKDWQHVFGVRYRLDRVTQSGLVDLENIPDAFLIPGANQEQESLLLGYETSKTTSDNRLNPTQGFKQSYKVQVGSSSLLTDTDMAIVNATWKGLYSLGENNDHQFVAGLETGYIFAKDFAKVPYNLRFFAGGDQSLRGFDYKSLSPEEYGYKVGGQALAICSLEYNYQFKEGWRAAVFSDVGNAFNDKFSNDPEYSVGVGIRWKSPIGPIRLDVASGISDPDKPIRLHFFIGSQL
;
A
#
# COMPACT_ATOMS: atom_id res chain seq x y z
N MET A 1 -46.28 22.82 10.54
CA MET A 1 -46.94 22.69 9.22
C MET A 1 -45.88 22.25 8.22
N LEU A 2 -46.11 21.22 7.41
CA LEU A 2 -45.07 20.61 6.57
C LEU A 2 -44.80 21.42 5.29
N ALA A 3 -43.56 21.85 5.09
CA ALA A 3 -43.06 22.42 3.83
C ALA A 3 -42.12 21.41 3.15
N LYS A 4 -42.28 21.22 1.84
CA LYS A 4 -41.62 20.13 1.08
C LYS A 4 -40.21 20.54 0.64
N ILE A 5 -39.18 19.87 1.16
CA ILE A 5 -37.84 19.88 0.55
C ILE A 5 -37.83 18.81 -0.54
N LYS A 6 -37.52 19.20 -1.79
CA LYS A 6 -37.27 18.26 -2.90
C LYS A 6 -35.77 17.97 -2.96
N PHE A 7 -35.37 16.74 -2.69
CA PHE A 7 -34.03 16.28 -3.03
C PHE A 7 -33.81 16.31 -4.56
N LYS A 8 -32.64 16.78 -5.00
CA LYS A 8 -32.16 16.55 -6.37
C LYS A 8 -31.91 15.04 -6.54
N LYS A 9 -32.29 14.46 -7.69
CA LYS A 9 -31.94 13.07 -8.00
C LYS A 9 -30.43 12.95 -8.21
N SER A 10 -29.78 11.97 -7.57
CA SER A 10 -28.36 11.66 -7.77
C SER A 10 -28.12 10.99 -9.13
N MET A 11 -26.86 11.00 -9.60
CA MET A 11 -26.48 10.41 -10.89
C MET A 11 -26.76 8.89 -10.95
N LEU A 12 -26.60 8.19 -9.82
CA LEU A 12 -26.95 6.79 -9.62
C LEU A 12 -28.38 6.46 -10.12
N ALA A 13 -29.34 7.35 -9.83
CA ALA A 13 -30.74 7.18 -10.23
C ALA A 13 -31.00 7.39 -11.74
N HIS A 14 -30.07 8.00 -12.49
CA HIS A 14 -30.11 8.05 -13.95
C HIS A 14 -29.47 6.80 -14.57
N CYS A 15 -28.30 6.38 -14.09
CA CYS A 15 -27.61 5.21 -14.62
C CYS A 15 -28.42 3.91 -14.40
N MET A 16 -29.02 3.72 -13.22
CA MET A 16 -29.95 2.62 -12.96
C MET A 16 -31.18 2.68 -13.90
N TYR A 17 -31.72 3.88 -14.17
CA TYR A 17 -32.90 4.03 -15.04
C TYR A 17 -32.62 3.63 -16.50
N GLY A 18 -31.38 3.75 -16.97
CA GLY A 18 -30.96 3.21 -18.27
C GLY A 18 -30.94 1.68 -18.32
N ILE A 19 -30.48 1.04 -17.24
CA ILE A 19 -30.32 -0.42 -17.15
C ILE A 19 -31.68 -1.14 -17.04
N PHE A 20 -32.63 -0.60 -16.27
CA PHE A 20 -33.93 -1.25 -16.01
C PHE A 20 -34.99 -1.09 -17.10
N ASN A 21 -34.68 -0.44 -18.23
CA ASN A 21 -35.66 -0.13 -19.27
C ASN A 21 -35.62 -1.08 -20.49
N THR A 22 -34.97 -2.24 -20.37
CA THR A 22 -35.00 -3.31 -21.38
C THR A 22 -35.28 -4.68 -20.75
N ASN A 23 -36.25 -5.40 -21.31
CA ASN A 23 -36.78 -6.72 -20.92
C ASN A 23 -37.48 -6.82 -19.54
N ASP A 24 -38.80 -7.03 -19.58
CA ASP A 24 -39.71 -7.11 -18.43
C ASP A 24 -39.57 -8.37 -17.53
N LEU A 25 -38.65 -9.29 -17.83
CA LEU A 25 -38.65 -10.65 -17.28
C LEU A 25 -38.29 -10.74 -15.78
N ASN A 26 -37.54 -9.77 -15.24
CA ASN A 26 -36.86 -9.93 -13.94
C ASN A 26 -37.61 -9.35 -12.72
N LYS A 27 -38.82 -8.79 -12.91
CA LYS A 27 -39.60 -8.19 -11.80
C LYS A 27 -40.04 -9.17 -10.72
N LEU A 28 -40.02 -10.48 -10.99
CA LEU A 28 -40.31 -11.53 -10.01
C LEU A 28 -39.05 -12.06 -9.29
N LEU A 29 -37.90 -12.08 -9.97
CA LEU A 29 -36.73 -12.85 -9.53
C LEU A 29 -35.88 -12.12 -8.49
N CYS A 30 -35.76 -10.78 -8.60
CA CYS A 30 -35.16 -9.96 -7.55
C CYS A 30 -36.06 -9.85 -6.30
N ALA A 31 -37.38 -9.96 -6.47
CA ALA A 31 -38.33 -9.91 -5.35
C ALA A 31 -38.29 -11.19 -4.50
N SER A 32 -38.20 -12.37 -5.12
CA SER A 32 -38.13 -13.64 -4.40
C SER A 32 -36.87 -13.78 -3.53
N ILE A 33 -35.71 -13.30 -4.01
CA ILE A 33 -34.44 -13.38 -3.28
C ILE A 33 -34.42 -12.43 -2.07
N PHE A 34 -35.07 -11.26 -2.16
CA PHE A 34 -35.10 -10.29 -1.06
C PHE A 34 -36.16 -10.61 0.01
N LEU A 35 -37.27 -11.29 -0.34
CA LEU A 35 -38.29 -11.70 0.62
C LEU A 35 -37.98 -13.00 1.37
N SER A 36 -37.23 -13.95 0.79
CA SER A 36 -36.90 -15.22 1.47
C SER A 36 -36.08 -14.99 2.74
N VAL A 37 -35.19 -14.00 2.75
CA VAL A 37 -34.34 -13.63 3.90
C VAL A 37 -35.16 -13.00 5.06
N CYS A 38 -36.37 -12.52 4.80
CA CYS A 38 -37.20 -11.80 5.79
C CYS A 38 -38.42 -12.59 6.30
N ALA A 39 -38.63 -13.84 5.87
CA ALA A 39 -39.88 -14.59 6.09
C ALA A 39 -39.71 -15.83 7.00
N ALA A 40 -38.98 -15.70 8.11
CA ALA A 40 -38.62 -16.83 8.97
C ALA A 40 -38.70 -16.55 10.50
N GLN A 41 -39.78 -15.91 10.98
CA GLN A 41 -40.10 -15.89 12.42
C GLN A 41 -41.60 -16.13 12.71
N SER A 42 -41.84 -16.90 13.77
CA SER A 42 -43.14 -17.19 14.43
C SER A 42 -44.27 -17.78 13.56
N SER A 43 -44.44 -19.11 13.60
CA SER A 43 -45.58 -19.73 14.32
C SER A 43 -45.61 -21.26 14.20
N HIS A 44 -45.08 -21.96 15.21
CA HIS A 44 -45.53 -23.31 15.56
C HIS A 44 -45.53 -23.46 17.09
N ALA A 45 -46.49 -24.20 17.62
CA ALA A 45 -46.74 -24.32 19.05
C ALA A 45 -45.87 -25.40 19.70
N LEU A 46 -45.74 -25.35 21.03
CA LEU A 46 -45.13 -26.40 21.84
C LEU A 46 -46.02 -27.65 21.86
N GLU A 47 -45.51 -28.75 21.32
CA GLU A 47 -45.83 -30.09 21.82
C GLU A 47 -44.59 -30.66 22.51
N THR A 48 -44.73 -31.03 23.78
CA THR A 48 -43.65 -31.57 24.61
C THR A 48 -43.70 -33.09 24.63
N GLU A 49 -42.92 -33.75 23.76
CA GLU A 49 -42.66 -35.19 23.89
C GLU A 49 -41.63 -35.48 24.99
N ASN A 50 -41.82 -36.59 25.72
CA ASN A 50 -41.03 -36.91 26.91
C ASN A 50 -39.58 -37.27 26.58
N VAL A 51 -38.63 -36.51 27.14
CA VAL A 51 -37.19 -36.74 26.98
C VAL A 51 -36.71 -37.99 27.75
N GLU A 52 -37.35 -38.32 28.89
CA GLU A 52 -36.91 -39.42 29.77
C GLU A 52 -36.93 -40.81 29.09
N SER A 53 -37.94 -41.11 28.28
CA SER A 53 -38.07 -42.42 27.63
C SER A 53 -36.97 -42.66 26.60
N ARG A 54 -36.57 -41.62 25.86
CA ARG A 54 -35.59 -41.73 24.77
C ARG A 54 -34.19 -42.00 25.30
N SER A 55 -33.81 -41.36 26.40
CA SER A 55 -32.52 -41.54 27.07
C SER A 55 -32.33 -42.96 27.61
N GLN A 56 -33.36 -43.55 28.21
CA GLN A 56 -33.30 -44.95 28.68
C GLN A 56 -33.17 -45.95 27.52
N THR A 57 -33.86 -45.73 26.40
CA THR A 57 -33.72 -46.59 25.21
C THR A 57 -32.36 -46.48 24.52
N LEU A 58 -31.73 -45.31 24.51
CA LEU A 58 -30.37 -45.17 23.94
C LEU A 58 -29.35 -45.95 24.77
N ALA A 59 -29.32 -45.72 26.09
CA ALA A 59 -28.37 -46.39 26.98
C ALA A 59 -28.46 -47.93 26.88
N GLY A 60 -29.68 -48.48 26.95
CA GLY A 60 -29.91 -49.93 26.87
C GLY A 60 -29.56 -50.55 25.50
N ASN A 61 -29.62 -49.78 24.41
CA ASN A 61 -29.19 -50.24 23.09
C ASN A 61 -27.66 -50.22 22.95
N THR A 62 -26.99 -49.14 23.40
CA THR A 62 -25.52 -49.04 23.35
C THR A 62 -24.86 -50.13 24.21
N GLN A 63 -25.41 -50.39 25.40
CA GLN A 63 -24.93 -51.45 26.30
C GLN A 63 -25.03 -52.83 25.63
N LYS A 64 -26.19 -53.18 25.04
CA LYS A 64 -26.35 -54.43 24.28
C LYS A 64 -25.46 -54.52 23.05
N GLN A 65 -25.17 -53.42 22.36
CA GLN A 65 -24.22 -53.42 21.24
C GLN A 65 -22.79 -53.71 21.72
N LEU A 66 -22.39 -53.19 22.89
CA LEU A 66 -21.10 -53.48 23.51
C LEU A 66 -21.00 -54.94 24.01
N GLU A 67 -22.05 -55.49 24.62
CA GLU A 67 -22.13 -56.91 24.99
C GLU A 67 -21.95 -57.82 23.76
N ASN A 68 -22.71 -57.58 22.69
CA ASN A 68 -22.62 -58.37 21.46
C ASN A 68 -21.25 -58.24 20.78
N ALA A 69 -20.64 -57.05 20.76
CA ALA A 69 -19.29 -56.85 20.24
C ALA A 69 -18.23 -57.57 21.09
N ALA A 70 -18.39 -57.62 22.41
CA ALA A 70 -17.50 -58.33 23.31
C ALA A 70 -17.60 -59.85 23.17
N GLU A 71 -18.82 -60.41 23.02
CA GLU A 71 -19.02 -61.83 22.73
C GLU A 71 -18.47 -62.21 21.33
N GLN A 72 -18.65 -61.36 20.31
CA GLN A 72 -18.04 -61.57 18.98
C GLN A 72 -16.50 -61.53 19.00
N GLN A 73 -15.89 -60.84 19.97
CA GLN A 73 -14.43 -60.83 20.18
C GLN A 73 -13.95 -61.88 21.21
N GLY A 74 -14.83 -62.75 21.70
CA GLY A 74 -14.48 -63.86 22.59
C GLY A 74 -14.04 -63.45 24.00
N LEU A 75 -14.46 -62.29 24.49
CA LEU A 75 -14.14 -61.80 25.84
C LEU A 75 -14.95 -62.55 26.91
N GLY A 76 -14.27 -62.99 27.98
CA GLY A 76 -14.90 -63.68 29.11
C GLY A 76 -15.75 -62.73 29.98
N LYS A 77 -16.89 -63.21 30.49
CA LYS A 77 -17.94 -62.39 31.11
C LYS A 77 -17.50 -61.45 32.23
N GLU A 78 -16.54 -61.85 33.07
CA GLU A 78 -16.00 -60.99 34.14
C GLU A 78 -15.47 -59.63 33.64
N LYS A 79 -15.05 -59.53 32.37
CA LYS A 79 -14.64 -58.25 31.76
C LYS A 79 -15.79 -57.41 31.21
N ILE A 80 -16.95 -58.03 30.92
CA ILE A 80 -18.15 -57.34 30.47
C ILE A 80 -18.81 -56.68 31.69
N ASP A 81 -18.95 -57.41 32.79
CA ASP A 81 -19.50 -56.91 34.06
C ASP A 81 -18.73 -55.65 34.56
N GLN A 82 -17.40 -55.63 34.42
CA GLN A 82 -16.54 -54.49 34.78
C GLN A 82 -16.68 -53.25 33.87
N ILE A 83 -17.16 -53.41 32.64
CA ILE A 83 -17.45 -52.30 31.73
C ILE A 83 -18.77 -51.64 32.13
N ASP A 84 -19.77 -52.45 32.49
CA ASP A 84 -21.09 -51.99 32.92
C ASP A 84 -21.10 -51.20 34.24
N GLU A 85 -20.23 -51.54 35.20
CA GLU A 85 -20.07 -50.73 36.43
C GLU A 85 -19.50 -49.34 36.10
N ARG A 86 -18.44 -49.28 35.27
CA ARG A 86 -17.84 -47.99 34.86
C ARG A 86 -18.79 -47.10 34.06
N ILE A 87 -19.66 -47.67 33.23
CA ILE A 87 -20.66 -46.91 32.49
C ILE A 87 -21.70 -46.29 33.46
N LYS A 88 -21.97 -46.92 34.62
CA LYS A 88 -22.85 -46.33 35.65
C LYS A 88 -22.18 -45.19 36.41
N GLU A 89 -20.89 -45.32 36.77
CA GLU A 89 -20.13 -44.24 37.43
C GLU A 89 -20.08 -42.96 36.57
N ILE A 90 -19.72 -43.09 35.28
CA ILE A 90 -19.54 -41.96 34.35
C ILE A 90 -20.82 -41.12 34.16
N ASN A 91 -22.01 -41.71 34.38
CA ASN A 91 -23.29 -41.04 34.19
C ASN A 91 -23.81 -40.30 35.45
N GLN A 92 -23.13 -40.34 36.59
CA GLN A 92 -23.57 -39.63 37.80
C GLN A 92 -23.04 -38.18 37.89
N ASP A 93 -21.88 -37.87 37.33
CA ASP A 93 -21.16 -36.59 37.52
C ASP A 93 -21.43 -35.50 36.45
N LYS A 94 -22.67 -35.42 35.93
CA LYS A 94 -23.07 -34.34 34.99
C LYS A 94 -24.30 -33.56 35.45
N VAL A 95 -24.08 -32.65 36.41
CA VAL A 95 -25.01 -31.55 36.68
C VAL A 95 -24.96 -30.55 35.52
N ALA A 96 -26.10 -30.24 34.91
CA ALA A 96 -26.21 -29.17 33.93
C ALA A 96 -26.30 -27.81 34.63
N VAL A 97 -25.51 -26.84 34.17
CA VAL A 97 -25.60 -25.43 34.61
C VAL A 97 -26.47 -24.67 33.62
N ASP A 98 -27.54 -24.03 34.11
CA ASP A 98 -28.49 -23.30 33.26
C ASP A 98 -27.94 -21.91 32.89
N SER A 99 -27.99 -21.57 31.61
CA SER A 99 -27.56 -20.27 31.09
C SER A 99 -28.58 -19.14 31.35
N VAL A 100 -29.82 -19.46 31.69
CA VAL A 100 -30.87 -18.48 32.02
C VAL A 100 -30.54 -17.69 33.29
N GLU A 101 -29.89 -18.32 34.28
CA GLU A 101 -29.59 -17.67 35.56
C GLU A 101 -28.48 -16.60 35.45
N MET A 102 -27.54 -16.77 34.52
CA MET A 102 -26.58 -15.70 34.17
C MET A 102 -27.23 -14.56 33.37
N LEU A 103 -28.25 -14.86 32.56
CA LEU A 103 -28.94 -13.88 31.73
C LEU A 103 -29.67 -12.83 32.58
N GLN A 104 -30.29 -13.26 33.69
CA GLN A 104 -30.92 -12.35 34.67
C GLN A 104 -29.93 -11.41 35.38
N GLN A 105 -28.63 -11.76 35.44
CA GLN A 105 -27.59 -10.83 35.94
C GLN A 105 -27.19 -9.78 34.89
N GLN A 106 -27.35 -10.05 33.60
CA GLN A 106 -27.03 -9.11 32.52
C GLN A 106 -28.17 -8.12 32.20
N GLU A 107 -29.43 -8.49 32.41
CA GLU A 107 -30.57 -7.57 32.20
C GLU A 107 -30.56 -6.34 33.11
N GLN A 108 -29.77 -6.33 34.19
CA GLN A 108 -29.68 -5.21 35.13
C GLN A 108 -28.82 -4.02 34.66
N ASN A 109 -28.19 -4.06 33.48
CA ASN A 109 -27.33 -2.94 33.03
C ASN A 109 -27.30 -2.72 31.49
N PRO A 110 -28.34 -2.09 30.90
CA PRO A 110 -28.47 -1.94 29.45
C PRO A 110 -27.89 -0.64 28.84
N ALA A 111 -27.67 -0.71 27.52
CA ALA A 111 -27.60 0.37 26.52
C ALA A 111 -26.24 1.07 26.23
N THR A 112 -25.90 1.43 24.98
CA THR A 112 -26.28 0.96 23.61
C THR A 112 -25.38 1.68 22.60
N LEU A 113 -25.01 1.06 21.47
CA LEU A 113 -24.66 1.76 20.21
C LEU A 113 -24.74 0.81 19.01
N ASN A 114 -25.12 1.34 17.84
CA ASN A 114 -25.33 0.58 16.60
C ASN A 114 -25.15 1.48 15.35
N ASP A 115 -25.22 0.87 14.16
CA ASP A 115 -25.49 1.48 12.83
C ASP A 115 -24.33 1.81 11.86
N PHE A 116 -23.99 0.78 11.07
CA PHE A 116 -23.74 0.74 9.61
C PHE A 116 -23.64 2.05 8.75
N LYS A 117 -22.46 2.31 8.15
CA LYS A 117 -22.03 1.93 6.75
C LYS A 117 -23.11 1.63 5.66
N PRO A 118 -22.77 1.44 4.35
CA PRO A 118 -21.72 2.01 3.45
C PRO A 118 -22.38 2.87 2.31
N ILE A 119 -22.09 2.98 0.99
CA ILE A 119 -21.32 2.32 -0.13
C ILE A 119 -20.74 3.43 -1.08
N GLU A 120 -20.00 3.07 -2.14
CA GLU A 120 -18.97 3.87 -2.85
C GLU A 120 -19.08 3.91 -4.41
N PHE A 121 -18.02 4.41 -5.10
CA PHE A 121 -17.87 4.67 -6.54
C PHE A 121 -18.17 3.47 -7.48
N GLU A 122 -18.68 3.76 -8.70
CA GLU A 122 -18.57 2.84 -9.86
C GLU A 122 -18.63 3.51 -11.27
N GLN A 123 -18.62 4.85 -11.40
CA GLN A 123 -19.22 5.51 -12.58
C GLN A 123 -18.33 6.31 -13.56
N LEU A 124 -17.06 6.64 -13.27
CA LEU A 124 -16.43 7.84 -13.88
C LEU A 124 -15.05 7.73 -14.57
N GLU A 125 -14.43 6.55 -14.72
CA GLU A 125 -13.09 6.43 -15.37
C GLU A 125 -13.06 5.66 -16.71
N GLU A 126 -14.08 5.83 -17.55
CA GLU A 126 -13.93 5.69 -19.00
C GLU A 126 -13.98 7.08 -19.69
N LEU A 127 -12.82 7.68 -20.01
CA LEU A 127 -12.64 8.68 -21.09
C LEU A 127 -11.13 8.86 -21.40
N PRO A 128 -10.71 9.31 -22.60
CA PRO A 128 -9.30 9.34 -23.01
C PRO A 128 -8.65 10.74 -23.01
N GLU A 129 -7.32 10.78 -22.83
CA GLU A 129 -6.50 11.99 -23.00
C GLU A 129 -6.55 12.55 -24.44
N ASN A 130 -6.81 13.85 -24.57
CA ASN A 130 -6.59 14.64 -25.79
C ASN A 130 -5.86 15.93 -25.42
N ASN A 131 -5.12 16.53 -26.38
CA ASN A 131 -4.49 17.83 -26.15
C ASN A 131 -5.55 18.91 -25.91
N VAL A 132 -5.38 19.67 -24.83
CA VAL A 132 -6.32 20.69 -24.35
C VAL A 132 -6.41 21.84 -25.35
N ASP A 133 -7.61 22.08 -25.88
CA ASP A 133 -7.93 23.32 -26.60
C ASP A 133 -7.87 24.51 -25.63
N SER A 134 -7.35 25.64 -26.11
CA SER A 134 -7.47 26.96 -25.48
C SER A 134 -8.86 27.30 -24.93
N VAL A 135 -9.95 26.80 -25.54
CA VAL A 135 -11.32 26.97 -25.04
C VAL A 135 -11.52 26.20 -23.73
N LEU A 136 -11.08 24.94 -23.68
CA LEU A 136 -11.24 24.07 -22.51
C LEU A 136 -10.42 24.58 -21.30
N ALA A 137 -9.28 25.24 -21.54
CA ALA A 137 -8.51 25.89 -20.47
C ALA A 137 -9.30 27.01 -19.77
N ASN A 138 -10.10 27.79 -20.52
CA ASN A 138 -10.99 28.82 -19.95
C ASN A 138 -12.22 28.19 -19.26
N GLU A 139 -12.69 27.06 -19.75
CA GLU A 139 -13.81 26.31 -19.15
C GLU A 139 -13.41 25.67 -17.81
N ILE A 140 -12.20 25.11 -17.71
CA ILE A 140 -11.58 24.67 -16.45
C ILE A 140 -11.48 25.84 -15.45
N PHE A 141 -11.07 27.03 -15.91
CA PHE A 141 -11.00 28.23 -15.07
C PHE A 141 -12.38 28.57 -14.47
N LYS A 142 -13.43 28.54 -15.31
CA LYS A 142 -14.82 28.81 -14.88
C LYS A 142 -15.35 27.75 -13.90
N VAL A 143 -15.07 26.46 -14.13
CA VAL A 143 -15.50 25.37 -13.24
C VAL A 143 -14.76 25.42 -11.90
N ALA A 144 -13.48 25.80 -11.89
CA ALA A 144 -12.73 26.01 -10.66
C ALA A 144 -13.30 27.18 -9.83
N GLU A 145 -13.68 28.29 -10.47
CA GLU A 145 -14.33 29.42 -9.80
C GLU A 145 -15.70 29.02 -9.20
N GLU A 146 -16.48 28.19 -9.91
CA GLU A 146 -17.76 27.66 -9.40
C GLU A 146 -17.56 26.70 -8.21
N ALA A 147 -16.54 25.82 -8.26
CA ALA A 147 -16.21 24.91 -7.15
C ALA A 147 -15.65 25.65 -5.92
N LYS A 148 -14.86 26.70 -6.13
CA LYS A 148 -14.34 27.60 -5.08
C LYS A 148 -15.47 28.29 -4.33
N VAL A 149 -16.51 28.76 -5.04
CA VAL A 149 -17.72 29.30 -4.42
C VAL A 149 -18.45 28.23 -3.59
N GLU A 150 -18.54 26.98 -4.03
CA GLU A 150 -19.17 25.90 -3.24
C GLU A 150 -18.38 25.60 -1.94
N ALA A 151 -17.04 25.56 -2.01
CA ALA A 151 -16.18 25.39 -0.84
C ALA A 151 -16.26 26.57 0.16
N GLN A 152 -16.29 27.81 -0.33
CA GLN A 152 -16.45 29.01 0.50
C GLN A 152 -17.81 29.03 1.22
N ASN A 153 -18.89 28.57 0.58
CA ASN A 153 -20.22 28.48 1.20
C ASN A 153 -20.25 27.49 2.37
N PHE A 154 -19.45 26.42 2.34
CA PHE A 154 -19.36 25.44 3.43
C PHE A 154 -18.66 26.01 4.69
N ARG A 155 -17.72 26.96 4.54
CA ARG A 155 -16.98 27.57 5.66
C ARG A 155 -17.79 28.55 6.52
N ASN A 156 -18.88 29.11 6.01
CA ASN A 156 -19.48 30.34 6.56
C ASN A 156 -20.67 30.14 7.52
N GLY A 157 -20.87 28.95 8.10
CA GLY A 157 -22.07 28.65 8.91
C GLY A 157 -21.82 28.32 10.39
N VAL A 158 -22.08 29.28 11.29
CA VAL A 158 -22.97 29.18 12.49
C VAL A 158 -22.73 30.30 13.53
N ALA A 159 -23.80 31.09 13.78
CA ALA A 159 -24.22 31.82 15.00
C ALA A 159 -23.35 32.87 15.73
N GLN A 160 -24.03 33.94 16.15
CA GLN A 160 -23.68 34.95 17.19
C GLN A 160 -24.74 34.83 18.32
N ALA A 161 -24.87 35.59 19.43
CA ALA A 161 -24.32 36.84 19.99
C ALA A 161 -24.69 36.83 21.52
N PRO A 162 -24.72 37.94 22.33
CA PRO A 162 -24.16 39.29 22.21
C PRO A 162 -23.39 39.81 23.47
N GLU A 163 -23.09 41.11 23.44
CA GLU A 163 -22.36 42.02 24.37
C GLU A 163 -22.63 41.97 25.89
N ILE A 164 -21.62 42.40 26.69
CA ILE A 164 -21.74 43.42 27.76
C ILE A 164 -20.47 44.31 27.72
N THR A 165 -20.62 45.63 27.91
CA THR A 165 -19.55 46.67 27.87
C THR A 165 -19.19 47.24 29.24
N VAL A 166 -17.90 47.55 29.47
CA VAL A 166 -17.38 48.44 30.53
C VAL A 166 -16.13 49.17 30.00
N ASN A 167 -15.94 50.45 30.33
CA ASN A 167 -14.92 51.32 29.72
C ASN A 167 -13.65 51.56 30.56
N ASP A 168 -12.54 51.72 29.84
CA ASP A 168 -11.39 52.63 30.00
C ASP A 168 -10.67 52.83 31.35
N ALA A 169 -9.34 52.67 31.30
CA ALA A 169 -8.36 53.25 32.21
C ALA A 169 -7.46 54.27 31.48
N THR A 170 -6.80 55.16 32.21
CA THR A 170 -6.33 56.47 31.70
C THR A 170 -4.89 56.53 31.18
N GLN A 171 -4.57 57.60 30.43
CA GLN A 171 -3.32 57.85 29.68
C GLN A 171 -2.00 58.02 30.49
N GLN A 172 -1.84 57.38 31.66
CA GLN A 172 -0.59 57.41 32.43
C GLN A 172 0.24 56.11 32.37
N GLU A 173 -0.32 55.00 31.88
CA GLU A 173 0.43 53.75 31.67
C GLU A 173 1.07 53.66 30.27
N ILE A 174 0.89 54.69 29.44
CA ILE A 174 1.28 54.71 28.02
C ILE A 174 2.71 55.26 27.79
N SER A 175 3.31 55.92 28.79
CA SER A 175 4.49 56.79 28.58
C SER A 175 5.87 56.19 28.90
N GLU A 176 5.98 54.92 29.33
CA GLU A 176 7.28 54.31 29.68
C GLU A 176 7.73 53.18 28.71
N ILE A 177 7.00 52.95 27.61
CA ILE A 177 7.47 52.14 26.48
C ILE A 177 8.21 53.02 25.45
N THR A 178 9.36 53.59 25.83
CA THR A 178 10.36 54.09 24.85
C THR A 178 11.74 54.28 25.49
N THR A 179 12.65 53.32 25.30
CA THR A 179 14.06 53.54 24.88
C THR A 179 14.79 52.20 24.80
N ALA A 180 15.58 52.00 23.75
CA ALA A 180 16.45 50.84 23.59
C ALA A 180 17.80 51.30 23.00
N PRO A 181 18.95 50.93 23.60
CA PRO A 181 20.26 51.17 23.01
C PRO A 181 20.80 49.93 22.29
N THR A 182 21.28 50.11 21.06
CA THR A 182 22.06 49.12 20.31
C THR A 182 23.55 49.28 20.62
N ASP A 183 24.26 48.23 21.03
CA ASP A 183 25.74 48.21 21.08
C ASP A 183 26.28 46.81 20.71
N VAL A 184 27.49 46.75 20.15
CA VAL A 184 28.01 45.60 19.40
C VAL A 184 29.04 44.83 20.23
N LYS A 185 28.58 44.05 21.23
CA LYS A 185 29.47 43.26 22.11
C LYS A 185 29.16 41.76 22.21
N ASP A 186 27.90 41.36 22.25
CA ASP A 186 27.51 39.99 22.65
C ASP A 186 27.93 38.89 21.65
N VAL A 187 28.21 39.26 20.39
CA VAL A 187 28.68 38.34 19.33
C VAL A 187 29.98 37.61 19.73
N ASN A 188 30.85 38.24 20.53
CA ASN A 188 32.12 37.65 20.95
C ASN A 188 32.01 36.63 22.10
N GLU A 189 30.88 36.60 22.83
CA GLU A 189 30.65 35.56 23.85
C GLU A 189 30.04 34.29 23.23
N LEU A 190 29.14 34.44 22.25
CA LEU A 190 28.55 33.31 21.52
C LEU A 190 29.59 32.48 20.75
N ILE A 191 30.65 33.12 20.24
CA ILE A 191 31.78 32.43 19.57
C ILE A 191 32.69 31.72 20.59
N ARG A 192 32.66 32.09 21.88
CA ARG A 192 33.42 31.42 22.94
C ARG A 192 32.74 30.17 23.47
N SER A 193 31.41 30.16 23.63
CA SER A 193 30.69 28.95 24.07
C SER A 193 30.82 27.81 23.05
N ILE A 194 30.64 28.09 21.75
CA ILE A 194 30.77 27.09 20.67
C ILE A 194 32.19 26.48 20.60
N ARG A 195 33.23 27.21 21.03
CA ARG A 195 34.60 26.68 21.14
C ARG A 195 34.89 25.92 22.44
N ALA A 196 34.03 26.01 23.45
CA ALA A 196 34.16 25.24 24.68
C ALA A 196 33.64 23.80 24.50
N ASP A 197 32.40 23.64 24.01
CA ASP A 197 31.77 22.33 23.84
C ASP A 197 32.56 21.41 22.88
N ASN A 198 33.05 21.97 21.78
CA ASN A 198 33.86 21.24 20.80
C ASN A 198 35.21 20.74 21.35
N LYS A 199 35.67 21.23 22.52
CA LYS A 199 36.89 20.74 23.17
C LYS A 199 36.63 19.55 24.09
N ILE A 200 35.46 19.50 24.73
CA ILE A 200 35.04 18.41 25.63
C ILE A 200 34.81 17.10 24.86
N VAL A 201 34.32 17.19 23.61
CA VAL A 201 34.07 16.01 22.75
C VAL A 201 35.37 15.39 22.19
N VAL A 202 36.45 16.18 22.05
CA VAL A 202 37.71 15.71 21.44
C VAL A 202 38.65 15.07 22.45
N GLU A 203 38.80 15.64 23.66
CA GLU A 203 39.70 15.11 24.70
C GLU A 203 39.32 13.69 25.18
N ALA A 204 38.10 13.23 24.90
CA ALA A 204 37.63 11.88 25.22
C ALA A 204 38.18 10.77 24.30
N ASN A 205 38.74 11.10 23.12
CA ASN A 205 39.19 10.11 22.13
C ASN A 205 40.71 9.87 22.08
N GLU A 206 41.54 10.76 22.68
CA GLU A 206 43.00 10.62 22.58
C GLU A 206 43.57 9.56 23.55
N SER A 207 42.89 9.24 24.65
CA SER A 207 43.31 8.15 25.55
C SER A 207 42.78 6.80 25.06
N GLY A 208 43.51 6.15 24.15
CA GLY A 208 43.20 4.83 23.59
C GLY A 208 43.18 3.69 24.63
N ARG A 209 42.12 3.62 25.45
CA ARG A 209 41.86 2.59 26.46
C ARG A 209 40.41 2.16 26.39
N THR A 210 40.18 0.91 26.00
CA THR A 210 38.85 0.30 26.03
C THR A 210 38.37 0.15 27.47
N LEU A 211 37.13 0.57 27.74
CA LEU A 211 36.49 0.45 29.06
C LEU A 211 36.02 -0.99 29.30
N SER A 212 37.01 -1.87 29.51
CA SER A 212 36.82 -3.31 29.67
C SER A 212 37.87 -3.91 30.60
N ASP A 213 37.98 -3.38 31.82
CA ASP A 213 38.37 -4.12 33.02
C ASP A 213 38.16 -3.28 34.31
N MET A 214 38.08 -3.98 35.45
CA MET A 214 37.93 -3.47 36.83
C MET A 214 36.53 -3.04 37.32
N SER A 215 35.67 -4.02 37.60
CA SER A 215 35.01 -4.14 38.92
C SER A 215 34.51 -5.58 39.12
N VAL A 216 35.02 -6.27 40.15
CA VAL A 216 34.52 -7.58 40.56
C VAL A 216 33.92 -7.43 41.95
N GLU A 217 32.61 -7.18 42.01
CA GLU A 217 31.79 -7.34 43.21
C GLU A 217 30.38 -7.75 42.77
N ASP A 218 29.92 -8.86 43.36
CA ASP A 218 28.65 -9.59 43.25
C ASP A 218 27.64 -9.23 42.13
N GLN A 219 27.49 -10.15 41.17
CA GLN A 219 26.25 -10.31 40.39
C GLN A 219 25.69 -11.72 40.56
N GLU A 220 24.40 -11.81 40.89
CA GLU A 220 23.64 -13.06 40.85
C GLU A 220 23.61 -13.68 39.44
N PRO A 221 23.48 -15.02 39.32
CA PRO A 221 23.56 -15.72 38.04
C PRO A 221 22.38 -15.40 37.11
N LYS A 222 22.61 -14.50 36.15
CA LYS A 222 21.70 -14.22 35.03
C LYS A 222 21.47 -15.49 34.19
N LYS A 223 20.25 -16.01 34.22
CA LYS A 223 19.81 -17.13 33.38
C LYS A 223 20.01 -16.82 31.89
N GLU A 224 20.42 -17.83 31.14
CA GLU A 224 20.72 -17.73 29.70
C GLU A 224 19.52 -17.20 28.89
N ALA A 225 19.80 -16.29 27.95
CA ALA A 225 18.76 -15.69 27.12
C ALA A 225 18.33 -16.64 26.00
N ASN A 226 17.16 -17.26 26.17
CA ASN A 226 16.55 -18.21 25.23
C ASN A 226 16.51 -17.66 23.78
N ILE A 227 16.71 -18.53 22.80
CA ILE A 227 16.98 -18.26 21.37
C ILE A 227 16.00 -17.22 20.77
N PHE A 228 14.72 -17.29 21.15
CA PHE A 228 13.70 -16.33 20.71
C PHE A 228 14.03 -14.86 20.98
N LYS A 229 14.67 -14.53 22.12
CA LYS A 229 15.11 -13.13 22.39
C LYS A 229 16.20 -12.69 21.42
N ARG A 230 17.14 -13.57 21.07
CA ARG A 230 18.25 -13.29 20.15
C ARG A 230 17.75 -13.04 18.71
N ILE A 231 16.67 -13.69 18.30
CA ILE A 231 15.98 -13.42 17.02
C ILE A 231 15.20 -12.09 17.09
N LEU A 232 14.58 -11.77 18.22
CA LEU A 232 13.84 -10.51 18.37
C LEU A 232 14.76 -9.28 18.23
N TYR A 233 15.97 -9.34 18.81
CA TYR A 233 16.96 -8.25 18.73
C TYR A 233 17.68 -8.12 17.37
N SER A 234 17.61 -9.12 16.47
CA SER A 234 18.12 -8.96 15.09
C SER A 234 17.11 -8.30 14.15
N ILE A 235 15.82 -8.25 14.54
CA ILE A 235 14.74 -7.62 13.76
C ILE A 235 14.49 -6.17 14.20
N ARG A 236 14.84 -5.82 15.44
CA ARG A 236 14.97 -4.43 15.92
C ARG A 236 16.25 -4.29 16.72
N PRO A 237 17.26 -3.52 16.26
CA PRO A 237 18.36 -3.15 17.14
C PRO A 237 17.81 -2.39 18.34
N ALA A 238 18.41 -2.58 19.52
CA ALA A 238 18.11 -1.74 20.66
C ALA A 238 18.41 -0.28 20.27
N LYS A 239 17.44 0.61 20.41
CA LYS A 239 17.72 2.04 20.35
C LYS A 239 18.65 2.35 21.52
N PHE A 240 19.79 2.97 21.24
CA PHE A 240 20.48 3.72 22.28
C PHE A 240 19.53 4.85 22.68
N ASP A 241 19.08 4.84 23.94
CA ASP A 241 18.31 5.94 24.49
C ASP A 241 19.24 7.16 24.61
N THR A 242 19.25 7.97 23.56
CA THR A 242 19.66 9.38 23.68
C THR A 242 18.78 10.00 24.76
N ALA A 243 19.42 10.63 25.76
CA ALA A 243 18.73 11.14 26.93
C ALA A 243 17.57 12.05 26.49
N LYS A 244 16.35 11.57 26.72
CA LYS A 244 15.14 12.15 26.11
C LYS A 244 14.76 13.41 26.87
N VAL A 245 15.43 14.51 26.54
CA VAL A 245 15.23 15.85 27.11
C VAL A 245 13.73 16.12 27.24
N GLU A 246 13.29 16.27 28.49
CA GLU A 246 11.87 16.47 28.79
C GLU A 246 11.42 17.83 28.29
N ARG A 247 10.16 17.90 27.86
CA ARG A 247 9.57 19.06 27.21
C ARG A 247 8.25 19.41 27.84
N ILE A 248 7.93 20.70 27.84
CA ILE A 248 6.67 21.16 28.42
C ILE A 248 5.47 20.73 27.57
N SER A 249 4.35 20.57 28.26
CA SER A 249 3.02 20.47 27.64
C SER A 249 2.34 21.83 27.66
N ALA A 250 1.63 22.16 26.58
CA ALA A 250 0.86 23.40 26.47
C ALA A 250 -0.64 23.11 26.37
N GLU A 251 -1.42 23.81 27.18
CA GLU A 251 -2.88 23.92 27.11
C GLU A 251 -3.23 25.32 26.60
N VAL A 252 -4.13 25.43 25.62
CA VAL A 252 -4.39 26.70 24.91
C VAL A 252 -5.88 26.98 24.89
N GLU A 253 -6.27 28.17 25.35
CA GLU A 253 -7.66 28.66 25.41
C GLU A 253 -7.80 29.99 24.66
N GLY A 254 -9.00 30.30 24.17
CA GLY A 254 -9.32 31.56 23.48
C GLY A 254 -8.84 31.66 22.01
N ALA A 255 -8.06 30.68 21.54
CA ALA A 255 -7.62 30.58 20.14
C ALA A 255 -8.54 29.67 19.30
N PRO A 256 -8.82 30.03 18.02
CA PRO A 256 -9.34 29.08 17.03
C PRO A 256 -8.44 27.85 16.87
N THR A 257 -9.00 26.70 16.52
CA THR A 257 -8.33 25.38 16.58
C THR A 257 -6.98 25.33 15.85
N ILE A 258 -6.86 25.98 14.68
CA ILE A 258 -5.61 26.04 13.91
C ILE A 258 -4.51 26.80 14.69
N LEU A 259 -4.87 27.96 15.25
CA LEU A 259 -3.98 28.79 16.08
C LEU A 259 -3.61 28.06 17.38
N ALA A 260 -4.58 27.46 18.06
CA ALA A 260 -4.38 26.70 19.29
C ALA A 260 -3.41 25.52 19.09
N ASN A 261 -3.60 24.75 18.01
CA ASN A 261 -2.74 23.62 17.66
C ASN A 261 -1.32 24.09 17.28
N ASN A 262 -1.17 25.18 16.53
CA ASN A 262 0.16 25.65 16.13
C ASN A 262 0.96 26.20 17.32
N ILE A 263 0.31 26.95 18.23
CA ILE A 263 0.92 27.39 19.49
C ILE A 263 1.32 26.17 20.33
N LYS A 264 0.43 25.20 20.50
CA LYS A 264 0.72 23.97 21.27
C LYS A 264 1.90 23.18 20.69
N ALA A 265 1.97 23.04 19.37
CA ALA A 265 3.08 22.39 18.68
C ALA A 265 4.39 23.17 18.88
N LYS A 266 4.39 24.49 18.66
CA LYS A 266 5.58 25.35 18.78
C LYS A 266 6.10 25.45 20.22
N LEU A 267 5.23 25.43 21.23
CA LEU A 267 5.65 25.40 22.64
C LEU A 267 6.13 24.01 23.09
N SER A 268 5.69 22.92 22.44
CA SER A 268 6.19 21.56 22.71
C SER A 268 7.64 21.29 22.25
N SER A 269 8.34 22.29 21.70
CA SER A 269 9.81 22.25 21.52
C SER A 269 10.59 22.86 22.69
N PHE A 270 9.92 23.46 23.67
CA PHE A 270 10.54 24.08 24.85
C PHE A 270 10.82 23.02 25.93
N THR A 271 12.00 23.07 26.56
CA THR A 271 12.42 22.07 27.55
C THR A 271 11.85 22.36 28.93
N THR A 272 11.73 21.34 29.78
CA THR A 272 11.33 21.53 31.20
C THR A 272 12.38 22.31 31.97
N GLU A 273 13.66 22.05 31.72
CA GLU A 273 14.79 22.79 32.29
C GLU A 273 14.68 24.31 32.03
N ALA A 274 14.46 24.73 30.78
CA ALA A 274 14.30 26.13 30.42
C ALA A 274 12.97 26.77 30.92
N PHE A 275 12.03 25.94 31.37
CA PHE A 275 10.74 26.38 31.94
C PHE A 275 10.76 26.48 33.47
N SER A 276 11.76 25.89 34.13
CA SER A 276 11.87 25.83 35.60
C SER A 276 11.93 27.21 36.28
N ASP A 277 12.44 28.23 35.59
CA ASP A 277 12.12 29.63 35.88
C ASP A 277 11.06 30.12 34.89
N PHE A 278 9.79 30.01 35.30
CA PHE A 278 8.64 30.45 34.52
C PHE A 278 8.73 31.94 34.13
N ASN A 279 9.28 32.80 35.00
CA ASN A 279 9.36 34.24 34.73
C ASN A 279 10.41 34.55 33.67
N ALA A 280 11.56 33.86 33.70
CA ALA A 280 12.57 33.93 32.64
C ALA A 280 12.09 33.29 31.32
N ALA A 281 11.22 32.28 31.38
CA ALA A 281 10.65 31.63 30.21
C ALA A 281 9.61 32.49 29.46
N VAL A 282 8.77 33.28 30.16
CA VAL A 282 7.65 34.04 29.57
C VAL A 282 7.99 34.87 28.31
N PRO A 283 9.11 35.61 28.22
CA PRO A 283 9.50 36.31 26.99
C PRO A 283 9.75 35.37 25.80
N GLN A 284 10.35 34.21 26.03
CA GLN A 284 10.59 33.20 24.99
C GLN A 284 9.28 32.50 24.59
N LEU A 285 8.44 32.13 25.56
CA LEU A 285 7.10 31.57 25.32
C LEU A 285 6.22 32.54 24.51
N ARG A 286 6.29 33.85 24.80
CA ARG A 286 5.64 34.91 24.02
C ARG A 286 6.18 34.98 22.60
N THR A 287 7.49 34.92 22.41
CA THR A 287 8.13 34.96 21.09
C THR A 287 7.75 33.75 20.24
N LEU A 288 7.74 32.55 20.83
CA LEU A 288 7.30 31.31 20.17
C LEU A 288 5.80 31.36 19.83
N SER A 289 4.95 31.90 20.71
CA SER A 289 3.52 32.06 20.47
C SER A 289 3.23 33.09 19.38
N ASN A 290 3.95 34.22 19.34
CA ASN A 290 3.88 35.21 18.26
C ASN A 290 4.24 34.58 16.91
N GLN A 291 5.36 33.83 16.84
CA GLN A 291 5.77 33.12 15.61
C GLN A 291 4.71 32.09 15.16
N ALA A 292 4.17 31.32 16.10
CA ALA A 292 3.11 30.35 15.81
C ALA A 292 1.83 31.02 15.30
N ALA A 293 1.50 32.21 15.80
CA ALA A 293 0.32 32.96 15.39
C ALA A 293 0.48 33.61 14.01
N GLN A 294 1.62 34.26 13.76
CA GLN A 294 1.95 34.86 12.47
C GLN A 294 1.97 33.82 11.33
N ALA A 295 2.51 32.62 11.59
CA ALA A 295 2.55 31.52 10.63
C ALA A 295 1.16 31.01 10.17
N VAL A 296 0.10 31.30 10.94
CA VAL A 296 -1.31 31.02 10.59
C VAL A 296 -2.18 32.27 10.56
N GLY A 297 -1.58 33.44 10.29
CA GLY A 297 -2.27 34.67 9.91
C GLY A 297 -2.65 35.61 11.04
N TYR A 298 -2.42 35.26 12.32
CA TYR A 298 -2.81 36.08 13.47
C TYR A 298 -1.65 36.97 13.93
N TYR A 299 -1.41 38.06 13.20
CA TYR A 299 -0.28 38.97 13.47
C TYR A 299 -0.48 39.85 14.72
N ASN A 300 -1.72 40.08 15.13
CA ASN A 300 -2.09 40.92 16.28
C ASN A 300 -2.51 40.12 17.53
N ALA A 301 -2.24 38.81 17.56
CA ALA A 301 -2.61 37.96 18.68
C ALA A 301 -1.85 38.34 19.97
N LYS A 302 -2.56 38.32 21.10
CA LYS A 302 -1.99 38.60 22.43
C LYS A 302 -2.04 37.35 23.29
N PHE A 303 -1.03 37.21 24.15
CA PHE A 303 -0.80 36.00 24.96
C PHE A 303 -0.68 36.34 26.45
N LYS A 304 -1.38 35.58 27.28
CA LYS A 304 -1.17 35.50 28.73
C LYS A 304 -0.78 34.06 29.07
N PHE A 305 0.29 33.91 29.85
CA PHE A 305 0.81 32.61 30.27
C PHE A 305 0.50 32.39 31.74
N GLN A 306 0.17 31.16 32.11
CA GLN A 306 -0.02 30.70 33.48
C GLN A 306 0.72 29.38 33.66
N GLU A 307 1.52 29.27 34.71
CA GLU A 307 2.11 28.01 35.12
C GLU A 307 1.02 27.09 35.71
N MET A 308 1.04 25.80 35.36
CA MET A 308 0.16 24.78 35.97
C MET A 308 0.95 23.73 36.75
N SER A 309 2.17 23.43 36.28
CA SER A 309 3.18 22.57 36.92
C SER A 309 4.54 22.83 36.26
N GLU A 310 5.62 22.32 36.85
CA GLU A 310 7.01 22.36 36.37
C GLU A 310 7.22 21.90 34.91
N ASN A 311 6.21 21.28 34.29
CA ASN A 311 6.20 20.80 32.92
C ASN A 311 4.92 21.13 32.13
N LYS A 312 4.08 22.07 32.62
CA LYS A 312 2.83 22.45 31.95
C LYS A 312 2.55 23.95 32.03
N VAL A 313 2.37 24.56 30.86
CA VAL A 313 1.91 25.94 30.68
C VAL A 313 0.48 25.99 30.14
N LYS A 314 -0.31 26.91 30.66
CA LYS A 314 -1.58 27.34 30.09
C LYS A 314 -1.41 28.67 29.37
N VAL A 315 -1.88 28.75 28.13
CA VAL A 315 -1.80 29.92 27.26
C VAL A 315 -3.21 30.41 26.99
N ILE A 316 -3.57 31.57 27.54
CA ILE A 316 -4.81 32.26 27.22
C ILE A 316 -4.50 33.22 26.06
N VAL A 317 -5.18 33.00 24.95
CA VAL A 317 -4.95 33.70 23.67
C VAL A 317 -6.11 34.64 23.39
N GLU A 318 -5.78 35.86 23.00
CA GLU A 318 -6.68 36.83 22.40
C GLU A 318 -6.26 36.95 20.93
N ALA A 319 -6.92 36.21 20.04
CA ALA A 319 -6.44 36.00 18.67
C ALA A 319 -6.40 37.29 17.82
N ASN A 320 -7.37 38.19 18.05
CA ASN A 320 -7.67 39.35 17.20
C ASN A 320 -7.95 38.97 15.73
N ASP A 321 -8.25 39.97 14.90
CA ASP A 321 -8.59 39.73 13.50
C ASP A 321 -7.41 39.11 12.74
N PRO A 322 -7.62 38.01 11.98
CA PRO A 322 -6.59 37.42 11.14
C PRO A 322 -6.30 38.30 9.92
N VAL A 323 -5.08 38.19 9.41
CA VAL A 323 -4.67 38.76 8.13
C VAL A 323 -5.30 37.94 7.00
N LEU A 324 -6.15 38.58 6.22
CA LEU A 324 -6.84 37.98 5.07
C LEU A 324 -6.11 38.31 3.75
N ILE A 325 -6.01 37.34 2.85
CA ILE A 325 -5.44 37.54 1.52
C ILE A 325 -6.35 38.48 0.72
N GLU A 326 -5.79 39.60 0.23
CA GLU A 326 -6.48 40.63 -0.56
C GLU A 326 -6.22 40.44 -2.05
N GLU A 327 -4.95 40.25 -2.43
CA GLU A 327 -4.53 39.97 -3.79
C GLU A 327 -3.54 38.79 -3.83
N GLN A 328 -3.62 37.97 -4.87
CA GLN A 328 -2.74 36.83 -5.07
C GLN A 328 -2.42 36.71 -6.57
N ASN A 329 -1.19 37.05 -6.93
CA ASN A 329 -0.73 37.04 -8.31
C ASN A 329 0.29 35.91 -8.54
N ILE A 330 -0.08 34.96 -9.40
CA ILE A 330 0.79 33.83 -9.78
C ILE A 330 1.05 33.92 -11.29
N GLU A 331 2.31 34.19 -11.66
CA GLU A 331 2.77 34.37 -13.04
C GLU A 331 3.87 33.35 -13.40
N PHE A 332 3.76 32.75 -14.59
CA PHE A 332 4.76 31.83 -15.14
C PHE A 332 5.36 32.35 -16.45
N ALA A 333 6.68 32.29 -16.53
CA ALA A 333 7.46 32.65 -17.71
C ALA A 333 8.28 31.45 -18.23
N GLY A 334 8.95 31.61 -19.37
CA GLY A 334 9.77 30.57 -20.02
C GLY A 334 9.00 29.58 -20.88
N ALA A 335 9.69 28.52 -21.32
CA ALA A 335 9.12 27.49 -22.19
C ALA A 335 8.08 26.60 -21.47
N GLY A 336 8.22 26.44 -20.16
CA GLY A 336 7.32 25.65 -19.31
C GLY A 336 6.05 26.37 -18.88
N LYS A 337 5.85 27.65 -19.19
CA LYS A 337 4.72 28.46 -18.67
C LYS A 337 3.33 27.84 -18.90
N ASN A 338 3.14 27.13 -20.02
CA ASN A 338 1.87 26.49 -20.38
C ASN A 338 1.76 25.02 -19.89
N LEU A 339 2.67 24.55 -19.04
CA LEU A 339 2.63 23.22 -18.45
C LEU A 339 1.34 23.04 -17.63
N ALA A 340 0.59 21.96 -17.88
CA ALA A 340 -0.73 21.74 -17.29
C ALA A 340 -0.72 21.79 -15.75
N GLN A 341 0.31 21.18 -15.12
CA GLN A 341 0.49 21.21 -13.67
C GLN A 341 0.63 22.64 -13.14
N LEU A 342 1.43 23.49 -13.79
CA LEU A 342 1.59 24.89 -13.40
C LEU A 342 0.27 25.66 -13.59
N GLN A 343 -0.43 25.48 -14.71
CA GLN A 343 -1.72 26.13 -14.93
C GLN A 343 -2.78 25.74 -13.88
N VAL A 344 -2.82 24.48 -13.44
CA VAL A 344 -3.68 24.07 -12.30
C VAL A 344 -3.25 24.79 -11.01
N ILE A 345 -1.96 24.88 -10.71
CA ILE A 345 -1.45 25.54 -9.49
C ILE A 345 -1.78 27.04 -9.45
N ARG A 346 -1.86 27.72 -10.61
CA ARG A 346 -2.26 29.12 -10.73
C ARG A 346 -3.74 29.37 -10.44
N VAL A 347 -4.60 28.39 -10.70
CA VAL A 347 -6.05 28.50 -10.49
C VAL A 347 -6.46 27.96 -9.11
N LEU A 348 -5.77 26.94 -8.61
CA LEU A 348 -6.04 26.27 -7.34
C LEU A 348 -4.78 26.21 -6.45
N PRO A 349 -4.25 27.35 -5.95
CA PRO A 349 -3.21 27.39 -4.92
C PRO A 349 -3.67 26.73 -3.60
N GLU A 350 -2.75 26.51 -2.65
CA GLU A 350 -3.08 25.88 -1.35
C GLU A 350 -3.85 26.83 -0.38
N GLN A 351 -3.99 28.10 -0.77
CA GLN A 351 -4.77 29.13 -0.07
C GLN A 351 -5.20 30.19 -1.11
N ASP A 352 -6.37 30.78 -0.91
CA ASP A 352 -7.07 31.58 -1.92
C ASP A 352 -7.24 33.05 -1.51
N VAL A 353 -7.56 33.93 -2.46
CA VAL A 353 -8.02 35.30 -2.14
C VAL A 353 -9.28 35.24 -1.25
N GLY A 354 -9.22 35.92 -0.11
CA GLY A 354 -10.24 35.88 0.95
C GLY A 354 -9.90 34.98 2.13
N ASP A 355 -8.96 34.03 2.01
CA ASP A 355 -8.55 33.15 3.10
C ASP A 355 -7.64 33.85 4.13
N ILE A 356 -7.54 33.25 5.32
CA ILE A 356 -6.55 33.62 6.33
C ILE A 356 -5.15 33.21 5.82
N LEU A 357 -4.22 34.16 5.78
CA LEU A 357 -2.84 33.92 5.35
C LEU A 357 -2.18 32.82 6.18
N ASN A 358 -1.74 31.75 5.51
CA ASN A 358 -1.05 30.61 6.12
C ASN A 358 0.32 30.41 5.45
N HIS A 359 1.39 30.45 6.25
CA HIS A 359 2.76 30.33 5.73
C HIS A 359 3.08 28.91 5.25
N GLY A 360 2.45 27.90 5.84
CA GLY A 360 2.56 26.51 5.37
C GLY A 360 1.92 26.31 4.01
N ALA A 361 0.75 26.89 3.76
CA ALA A 361 0.09 26.86 2.45
C ALA A 361 0.86 27.67 1.39
N TYR A 362 1.44 28.82 1.79
CA TYR A 362 2.33 29.61 0.94
C TYR A 362 3.56 28.80 0.47
N GLU A 363 4.30 28.22 1.41
CA GLU A 363 5.49 27.42 1.09
C GLU A 363 5.13 26.13 0.34
N ALA A 364 4.04 25.45 0.69
CA ALA A 364 3.55 24.30 -0.06
C ALA A 364 3.22 24.68 -1.52
N THR A 365 2.59 25.84 -1.76
CA THR A 365 2.34 26.35 -3.12
C THR A 365 3.65 26.58 -3.88
N LYS A 366 4.67 27.16 -3.23
CA LYS A 366 6.01 27.36 -3.81
C LYS A 366 6.71 26.03 -4.14
N THR A 367 6.76 25.08 -3.21
CA THR A 367 7.33 23.74 -3.43
C THR A 367 6.64 23.05 -4.60
N ARG A 368 5.31 23.08 -4.65
CA ARG A 368 4.50 22.48 -5.73
C ARG A 368 4.78 23.09 -7.12
N ILE A 369 5.14 24.38 -7.19
CA ILE A 369 5.60 25.05 -8.42
C ILE A 369 6.99 24.53 -8.84
N VAL A 370 7.95 24.50 -7.91
CA VAL A 370 9.33 24.02 -8.16
C VAL A 370 9.32 22.54 -8.54
N ASP A 371 8.52 21.71 -7.87
CA ASP A 371 8.33 20.30 -8.19
C ASP A 371 7.69 20.10 -9.57
N ALA A 372 6.67 20.88 -9.93
CA ALA A 372 6.04 20.78 -11.25
C ALA A 372 7.04 21.09 -12.38
N ALA A 373 7.93 22.06 -12.17
CA ALA A 373 8.98 22.43 -13.11
C ALA A 373 10.11 21.37 -13.19
N THR A 374 10.75 21.07 -12.06
CA THR A 374 11.91 20.15 -12.00
C THR A 374 11.54 18.72 -12.41
N ASN A 375 10.37 18.20 -12.00
CA ASN A 375 9.90 16.87 -12.41
C ASN A 375 9.56 16.79 -13.91
N ASN A 376 9.44 17.92 -14.62
CA ASN A 376 9.22 18.00 -16.06
C ASN A 376 10.45 18.50 -16.85
N GLY A 377 11.63 18.60 -16.21
CA GLY A 377 12.88 18.89 -16.89
C GLY A 377 13.26 20.36 -16.97
N PHE A 378 12.64 21.23 -16.19
CA PHE A 378 13.00 22.64 -16.09
C PHE A 378 13.93 22.81 -14.90
N PHE A 379 15.26 22.71 -15.13
CA PHE A 379 16.28 22.78 -14.07
C PHE A 379 16.94 24.16 -13.94
N ASP A 380 17.00 24.92 -15.03
CA ASP A 380 17.38 26.34 -15.02
C ASP A 380 16.24 27.26 -14.51
N SER A 381 15.22 26.69 -13.87
CA SER A 381 14.06 27.41 -13.37
C SER A 381 14.35 28.12 -12.06
N TYR A 382 13.88 29.36 -11.91
CA TYR A 382 14.16 30.20 -10.75
C TYR A 382 13.01 31.15 -10.40
N TRP A 383 12.98 31.60 -9.16
CA TRP A 383 12.04 32.64 -8.72
C TRP A 383 12.48 34.01 -9.24
N ARG A 384 11.57 34.72 -9.90
CA ARG A 384 11.72 36.15 -10.20
C ARG A 384 11.19 37.00 -9.03
N LEU A 385 10.10 36.58 -8.38
CA LEU A 385 9.55 37.25 -7.20
C LEU A 385 8.82 36.22 -6.32
N HIS A 386 8.97 36.33 -4.99
CA HIS A 386 8.24 35.51 -4.01
C HIS A 386 7.95 36.29 -2.70
N ASP A 387 7.20 37.38 -2.78
CA ASP A 387 6.89 38.23 -1.62
C ASP A 387 5.48 38.01 -1.06
N VAL A 388 5.34 38.29 0.25
CA VAL A 388 4.07 38.33 0.98
C VAL A 388 4.04 39.64 1.78
N LYS A 389 3.23 40.60 1.31
CA LYS A 389 3.16 41.95 1.87
C LYS A 389 1.97 42.09 2.81
N VAL A 390 2.25 42.11 4.12
CA VAL A 390 1.22 42.27 5.15
C VAL A 390 0.97 43.75 5.44
N LYS A 391 -0.24 44.23 5.09
CA LYS A 391 -0.75 45.58 5.32
C LYS A 391 -1.33 45.68 6.74
N GLN A 392 -0.69 46.47 7.60
CA GLN A 392 -1.22 46.86 8.92
C GLN A 392 -1.49 48.37 8.96
N PRO A 393 -2.59 48.83 9.60
CA PRO A 393 -3.54 48.06 10.44
C PRO A 393 -4.68 47.38 9.66
N GLN A 394 -4.63 47.30 8.33
CA GLN A 394 -5.74 46.80 7.50
C GLN A 394 -6.01 45.29 7.65
N ASN A 395 -5.07 44.53 8.22
CA ASN A 395 -5.11 43.07 8.33
C ASN A 395 -5.33 42.39 6.97
N LYS A 396 -4.59 42.86 5.97
CA LYS A 396 -4.60 42.35 4.59
C LYS A 396 -3.22 41.84 4.17
N ALA A 397 -3.18 40.88 3.25
CA ALA A 397 -1.94 40.40 2.65
C ALA A 397 -2.03 40.36 1.11
N ASP A 398 -0.99 40.85 0.45
CA ASP A 398 -0.76 40.62 -0.97
C ASP A 398 0.27 39.50 -1.12
N ILE A 399 0.09 38.61 -2.10
CA ILE A 399 1.03 37.53 -2.41
C ILE A 399 1.43 37.63 -3.88
N ASN A 400 2.72 37.81 -4.19
CA ASN A 400 3.20 37.76 -5.58
C ASN A 400 4.22 36.63 -5.77
N LEU A 401 3.90 35.74 -6.70
CA LEU A 401 4.72 34.60 -7.11
C LEU A 401 5.01 34.71 -8.61
N ARG A 402 6.21 35.17 -8.98
CA ARG A 402 6.71 35.15 -10.37
C ARG A 402 7.77 34.07 -10.50
N TYR A 403 7.53 33.10 -11.37
CA TYR A 403 8.44 31.97 -11.57
C TYR A 403 8.84 31.81 -13.04
N GLU A 404 10.14 31.74 -13.28
CA GLU A 404 10.74 31.54 -14.59
C GLU A 404 11.07 30.06 -14.76
N THR A 405 10.55 29.42 -15.80
CA THR A 405 10.79 27.99 -16.06
C THR A 405 12.04 27.74 -16.90
N GLY A 406 12.55 28.75 -17.61
CA GLY A 406 13.70 28.57 -18.50
C GLY A 406 13.41 27.61 -19.66
N GLU A 407 14.41 26.80 -20.00
CA GLU A 407 14.33 25.79 -21.07
C GLU A 407 14.10 24.37 -20.55
N ARG A 408 13.55 23.51 -21.41
CA ARG A 408 13.23 22.12 -21.08
C ARG A 408 14.36 21.17 -21.48
N TYR A 409 14.93 20.49 -20.49
CA TYR A 409 15.97 19.50 -20.68
C TYR A 409 15.45 18.20 -21.29
N LYS A 410 16.36 17.46 -21.92
CA LYS A 410 16.14 16.15 -22.51
C LYS A 410 16.90 15.07 -21.75
N LEU A 411 16.49 13.83 -21.89
CA LEU A 411 17.22 12.66 -21.40
C LEU A 411 18.21 12.19 -22.46
N GLY A 412 19.44 11.92 -22.04
CA GLY A 412 20.46 11.30 -22.86
C GLY A 412 20.18 9.81 -23.14
N GLU A 413 21.19 9.15 -23.70
CA GLU A 413 21.27 7.69 -23.63
C GLU A 413 21.57 7.25 -22.19
N VAL A 414 21.16 6.03 -21.83
CA VAL A 414 21.41 5.45 -20.51
C VAL A 414 22.76 4.74 -20.53
N GLU A 415 23.70 5.20 -19.72
CA GLU A 415 24.98 4.52 -19.53
C GLU A 415 24.82 3.44 -18.44
N PHE A 416 25.29 2.22 -18.72
CA PHE A 416 25.24 1.11 -17.76
C PHE A 416 26.65 0.72 -17.33
N ARG A 417 26.95 0.91 -16.04
CA ARG A 417 28.23 0.56 -15.40
C ARG A 417 28.03 -0.51 -14.33
N MET A 418 29.03 -1.35 -14.09
CA MET A 418 29.02 -2.27 -12.94
C MET A 418 29.49 -1.55 -11.67
N SER A 419 28.95 -1.94 -10.50
CA SER A 419 29.40 -1.45 -9.19
C SER A 419 30.87 -1.81 -8.89
N ASP A 420 31.36 -2.83 -9.57
CA ASP A 420 32.73 -3.29 -9.61
C ASP A 420 33.20 -3.17 -11.07
N PRO A 421 33.98 -2.13 -11.43
CA PRO A 421 34.40 -1.87 -12.81
C PRO A 421 35.28 -2.95 -13.43
N THR A 422 35.76 -3.93 -12.64
CA THR A 422 36.54 -5.07 -13.18
C THR A 422 35.65 -6.15 -13.79
N LYS A 423 34.35 -6.14 -13.49
CA LYS A 423 33.38 -7.12 -14.00
C LYS A 423 32.71 -6.61 -15.29
N PRO A 424 32.53 -7.47 -16.32
CA PRO A 424 31.71 -7.13 -17.47
C PRO A 424 30.23 -7.03 -17.07
N LEU A 425 29.43 -6.34 -17.89
CA LEU A 425 27.97 -6.36 -17.78
C LEU A 425 27.46 -7.81 -17.90
N PRO A 426 26.56 -8.29 -17.02
CA PRO A 426 26.11 -9.68 -17.01
C PRO A 426 25.08 -9.99 -18.10
N ILE A 427 24.54 -8.96 -18.76
CA ILE A 427 23.62 -9.05 -19.91
C ILE A 427 23.96 -7.99 -20.96
N ASP A 428 23.59 -8.26 -22.20
CA ASP A 428 23.86 -7.42 -23.37
C ASP A 428 23.24 -6.02 -23.21
N LEU A 429 23.99 -5.00 -23.65
CA LEU A 429 23.56 -3.59 -23.61
C LEU A 429 22.18 -3.37 -24.27
N LYS A 430 21.86 -4.13 -25.33
CA LYS A 430 20.54 -4.10 -26.00
C LYS A 430 19.38 -4.49 -25.07
N VAL A 431 19.60 -5.44 -24.16
CA VAL A 431 18.60 -5.89 -23.17
C VAL A 431 18.48 -4.85 -22.05
N LEU A 432 19.60 -4.27 -21.62
CA LEU A 432 19.63 -3.16 -20.66
C LEU A 432 18.90 -1.92 -21.17
N GLN A 433 19.24 -1.45 -22.39
CA GLN A 433 18.56 -0.36 -23.09
C GLN A 433 17.06 -0.63 -23.27
N SER A 434 16.63 -1.88 -23.46
CA SER A 434 15.20 -2.21 -23.58
C SER A 434 14.40 -1.89 -22.32
N MET A 435 15.03 -1.85 -21.14
CA MET A 435 14.39 -1.50 -19.86
C MET A 435 14.26 0.02 -19.64
N ALA A 436 14.84 0.85 -20.50
CA ALA A 436 14.65 2.30 -20.48
C ALA A 436 13.36 2.68 -21.22
N PRO A 437 12.36 3.33 -20.58
CA PRO A 437 11.10 3.72 -21.21
C PRO A 437 11.21 4.98 -22.10
N TRP A 438 12.40 5.26 -22.66
CA TRP A 438 12.65 6.38 -23.57
C TRP A 438 13.75 6.04 -24.59
N LYS A 439 13.97 6.97 -25.53
CA LYS A 439 15.14 7.03 -26.40
C LYS A 439 15.82 8.39 -26.20
N ALA A 440 17.12 8.47 -26.41
CA ALA A 440 17.88 9.72 -26.28
C ALA A 440 17.20 10.88 -27.05
N GLY A 441 17.20 12.07 -26.46
CA GLY A 441 16.52 13.26 -27.01
C GLY A 441 15.03 13.38 -26.68
N ALA A 442 14.42 12.37 -26.04
CA ALA A 442 13.12 12.51 -25.39
C ALA A 442 13.22 13.49 -24.21
N ASP A 443 12.18 14.28 -23.97
CA ASP A 443 12.18 15.29 -22.88
C ASP A 443 12.37 14.65 -21.50
N TYR A 444 12.97 15.38 -20.56
CA TYR A 444 13.06 14.91 -19.18
C TYR A 444 11.69 14.90 -18.51
N THR A 445 11.41 13.80 -17.81
CA THR A 445 10.31 13.67 -16.84
C THR A 445 10.73 12.68 -15.76
N ALA A 446 10.59 13.02 -14.49
CA ALA A 446 11.08 12.18 -13.38
C ALA A 446 10.49 10.75 -13.40
N TRP A 447 9.22 10.59 -13.83
CA TRP A 447 8.58 9.28 -13.94
C TRP A 447 9.30 8.32 -14.90
N ARG A 448 10.02 8.82 -15.93
CA ARG A 448 10.80 7.98 -16.85
C ARG A 448 11.99 7.35 -16.13
N VAL A 449 12.75 8.15 -15.38
CA VAL A 449 13.90 7.70 -14.58
C VAL A 449 13.45 6.71 -13.51
N ASN A 450 12.37 7.04 -12.78
CA ASN A 450 11.78 6.15 -11.78
C ASN A 450 11.27 4.83 -12.40
N SER A 451 10.75 4.87 -13.63
CA SER A 451 10.30 3.67 -14.35
C SER A 451 11.47 2.79 -14.83
N LEU A 452 12.62 3.37 -15.19
CA LEU A 452 13.86 2.61 -15.43
C LEU A 452 14.35 1.92 -14.15
N ALA A 453 14.42 2.63 -13.03
CA ALA A 453 14.80 2.05 -11.73
C ALA A 453 13.86 0.91 -11.32
N ASN A 454 12.55 1.10 -11.52
CA ASN A 454 11.54 0.06 -11.30
C ASN A 454 11.71 -1.13 -12.27
N ASN A 455 11.99 -0.92 -13.56
CA ASN A 455 12.20 -2.02 -14.51
C ASN A 455 13.44 -2.85 -14.15
N LEU A 456 14.55 -2.19 -13.82
CA LEU A 456 15.79 -2.85 -13.41
C LEU A 456 15.60 -3.63 -12.10
N THR A 457 14.93 -3.04 -11.10
CA THR A 457 14.62 -3.72 -9.83
C THR A 457 13.69 -4.92 -10.04
N ASN A 458 12.57 -4.73 -10.75
CA ASN A 458 11.57 -5.80 -10.96
C ASN A 458 12.09 -6.93 -11.84
N SER A 459 13.13 -6.72 -12.67
CA SER A 459 13.79 -7.78 -13.44
C SER A 459 14.34 -8.91 -12.56
N ARG A 460 14.67 -8.61 -11.29
CA ARG A 460 15.43 -9.46 -10.36
C ARG A 460 16.81 -9.92 -10.88
N TYR A 461 17.30 -9.38 -12.01
CA TYR A 461 18.65 -9.63 -12.54
C TYR A 461 19.75 -9.10 -11.62
N PHE A 462 19.43 -8.06 -10.86
CA PHE A 462 20.36 -7.29 -10.05
C PHE A 462 19.99 -7.37 -8.58
N ASN A 463 20.99 -7.45 -7.71
CA ASN A 463 20.82 -7.44 -6.26
C ASN A 463 20.71 -6.01 -5.72
N TYR A 464 21.25 -5.04 -6.46
CA TYR A 464 21.08 -3.61 -6.24
C TYR A 464 21.25 -2.86 -7.56
N THR A 465 20.51 -1.75 -7.70
CA THR A 465 20.55 -0.87 -8.87
C THR A 465 20.48 0.59 -8.40
N LEU A 466 21.51 1.37 -8.66
CA LEU A 466 21.44 2.82 -8.57
C LEU A 466 21.12 3.37 -9.97
N VAL A 467 20.09 4.19 -10.08
CA VAL A 467 19.81 4.97 -11.30
C VAL A 467 20.01 6.43 -10.92
N ASP A 468 21.15 6.98 -11.32
CA ASP A 468 21.44 8.39 -11.17
C ASP A 468 21.06 9.15 -12.45
N ALA A 469 20.58 10.37 -12.30
CA ALA A 469 20.25 11.27 -13.38
C ALA A 469 20.85 12.63 -13.01
N VAL A 470 22.03 12.93 -13.55
CA VAL A 470 22.88 14.03 -13.08
C VAL A 470 22.24 15.36 -13.50
N LYS A 471 21.59 16.01 -12.53
CA LYS A 471 20.90 17.29 -12.72
C LYS A 471 21.90 18.43 -12.48
N PRO A 472 21.93 19.47 -13.33
CA PRO A 472 22.63 20.69 -12.99
C PRO A 472 21.93 21.36 -11.80
N ASP A 473 22.70 22.09 -10.98
CA ASP A 473 22.16 22.77 -9.81
C ASP A 473 21.17 23.90 -10.19
N PRO A 474 20.26 24.29 -9.29
CA PRO A 474 19.37 25.43 -9.53
C PRO A 474 20.14 26.71 -9.85
N ILE A 475 19.60 27.55 -10.75
CA ILE A 475 20.16 28.88 -10.98
C ILE A 475 19.57 29.83 -9.94
N GLU A 476 20.40 30.33 -9.03
CA GLU A 476 20.04 31.50 -8.21
C GLU A 476 20.30 32.79 -9.00
N LYS A 477 19.31 33.68 -9.03
CA LYS A 477 19.45 35.06 -9.56
C LYS A 477 18.92 36.04 -8.53
N PRO A 478 19.38 37.31 -8.55
CA PRO A 478 18.74 38.38 -7.77
C PRO A 478 17.23 38.44 -8.07
N LEU A 479 16.43 38.48 -7.01
CA LEU A 479 14.99 38.66 -7.13
C LEU A 479 14.67 40.04 -7.73
N GLU A 480 13.61 40.10 -8.53
CA GLU A 480 13.01 41.36 -8.97
C GLU A 480 12.43 42.10 -7.78
N LEU A 481 12.54 43.43 -7.79
CA LEU A 481 11.91 44.24 -6.75
C LEU A 481 10.38 44.15 -6.85
N PRO A 482 9.66 44.02 -5.72
CA PRO A 482 8.22 44.26 -5.64
C PRO A 482 7.84 45.60 -6.33
N PRO A 483 6.66 45.71 -6.97
CA PRO A 483 6.34 46.87 -7.81
C PRO A 483 6.40 48.23 -7.11
N ASP A 484 6.18 48.27 -5.80
CA ASP A 484 6.27 49.48 -4.97
C ASP A 484 7.72 49.82 -4.59
N LEU A 485 8.55 48.83 -4.24
CA LEU A 485 9.99 49.05 -4.04
C LEU A 485 10.69 49.44 -5.35
N GLN A 486 10.27 48.87 -6.49
CA GLN A 486 10.72 49.30 -7.81
C GLN A 486 10.31 50.76 -8.09
N ALA A 487 9.07 51.14 -7.80
CA ALA A 487 8.60 52.51 -7.96
C ALA A 487 9.33 53.52 -7.04
N LEU A 488 9.68 53.12 -5.82
CA LEU A 488 10.49 53.94 -4.91
C LEU A 488 11.93 54.08 -5.42
N VAL A 489 12.57 53.00 -5.86
CA VAL A 489 13.92 53.03 -6.44
C VAL A 489 13.97 53.85 -7.73
N ASP A 490 12.91 53.83 -8.55
CA ASP A 490 12.85 54.65 -9.76
C ASP A 490 12.50 56.13 -9.43
N GLN A 491 11.74 56.42 -8.38
CA GLN A 491 11.60 57.78 -7.84
C GLN A 491 12.92 58.31 -7.27
N GLU A 492 13.68 57.48 -6.54
CA GLU A 492 15.02 57.84 -6.05
C GLU A 492 15.96 58.13 -7.21
N LYS A 493 16.03 57.27 -8.24
CA LYS A 493 16.83 57.54 -9.45
C LYS A 493 16.40 58.81 -10.19
N ILE A 494 15.11 59.12 -10.27
CA ILE A 494 14.61 60.38 -10.85
C ILE A 494 15.07 61.57 -10.00
N SER A 495 15.11 61.44 -8.67
CA SER A 495 15.64 62.47 -7.78
C SER A 495 17.17 62.59 -7.86
N GLU A 496 17.92 61.49 -7.89
CA GLU A 496 19.38 61.48 -8.07
C GLU A 496 19.77 62.07 -9.43
N ALA A 497 19.02 61.78 -10.50
CA ALA A 497 19.22 62.39 -11.81
C ALA A 497 18.96 63.91 -11.78
N ALA A 498 18.01 64.38 -10.95
CA ALA A 498 17.78 65.81 -10.73
C ALA A 498 18.83 66.49 -9.83
N PHE A 499 19.53 65.73 -8.97
CA PHE A 499 20.65 66.22 -8.17
C PHE A 499 22.03 66.08 -8.85
N ALA A 500 22.16 65.20 -9.85
CA ALA A 500 23.41 64.93 -10.57
C ALA A 500 23.94 66.16 -11.33
N ASP A 501 23.04 67.04 -11.79
CA ASP A 501 23.33 68.21 -12.63
C ASP A 501 24.13 69.33 -11.92
N GLN A 502 24.56 69.13 -10.67
CA GLN A 502 25.42 70.06 -9.91
C GLN A 502 26.67 69.43 -9.26
N THR A 503 27.06 68.18 -9.60
CA THR A 503 28.29 67.58 -9.02
C THR A 503 29.20 66.84 -10.02
N GLU A 504 29.61 67.47 -11.11
CA GLU A 504 30.76 67.00 -11.90
C GLU A 504 32.09 67.15 -11.12
N SER A 505 32.50 66.11 -10.40
CA SER A 505 33.87 65.98 -9.89
C SER A 505 34.27 64.53 -9.53
N LYS A 506 35.19 63.97 -10.32
CA LYS A 506 35.97 62.74 -10.04
C LYS A 506 35.17 61.48 -9.62
N LYS A 507 34.76 60.68 -10.60
CA LYS A 507 34.86 59.21 -10.45
C LYS A 507 36.24 58.75 -10.90
N ILE A 508 36.94 58.03 -10.02
CA ILE A 508 38.27 57.45 -10.27
C ILE A 508 38.07 56.07 -10.93
N HIS A 509 38.88 55.74 -11.94
CA HIS A 509 38.97 54.38 -12.44
C HIS A 509 39.60 53.48 -11.37
N HIS A 510 38.76 52.72 -10.66
CA HIS A 510 39.20 51.48 -10.03
C HIS A 510 38.84 50.33 -10.96
N SER A 511 39.86 49.73 -11.58
CA SER A 511 39.69 48.42 -12.19
C SER A 511 39.37 47.42 -11.07
N ALA A 512 38.28 46.66 -11.24
CA ALA A 512 38.11 45.40 -10.53
C ALA A 512 39.10 44.38 -11.09
N THR A 513 40.39 44.62 -10.86
CA THR A 513 41.39 43.57 -10.95
C THR A 513 41.06 42.63 -9.80
N GLU A 514 40.48 41.48 -10.10
CA GLU A 514 40.19 40.48 -9.08
C GLU A 514 41.49 40.13 -8.36
N VAL A 515 41.60 40.55 -7.10
CA VAL A 515 42.61 40.02 -6.20
C VAL A 515 42.12 38.62 -5.88
N THR A 516 42.53 37.66 -6.71
CA THR A 516 42.49 36.23 -6.38
C THR A 516 43.42 36.04 -5.19
N GLN A 517 42.88 36.31 -3.99
CA GLN A 517 43.50 35.94 -2.74
C GLN A 517 43.60 34.42 -2.79
N ASN A 518 44.82 33.91 -3.03
CA ASN A 518 45.10 32.49 -2.93
C ASN A 518 44.63 32.06 -1.54
N VAL A 519 43.51 31.33 -1.50
CA VAL A 519 43.04 30.70 -0.28
C VAL A 519 44.13 29.73 0.11
N VAL A 520 44.86 30.05 1.18
CA VAL A 520 45.87 29.15 1.71
C VAL A 520 45.13 27.94 2.20
N ASP A 521 45.34 26.81 1.52
CA ASP A 521 44.80 25.50 1.86
C ASP A 521 44.94 25.28 3.38
N GLU A 522 43.80 25.16 4.08
CA GLU A 522 43.78 25.13 5.55
C GLU A 522 44.52 23.89 6.09
N ASN A 523 44.70 22.86 5.26
CA ASN A 523 45.56 21.70 5.54
C ASN A 523 47.05 22.06 5.70
N GLN A 524 47.49 23.26 5.30
CA GLN A 524 48.85 23.77 5.55
C GLN A 524 49.01 24.43 6.93
N PHE A 525 47.91 24.81 7.59
CA PHE A 525 47.92 25.37 8.96
C PHE A 525 47.52 24.35 10.03
N ALA A 526 46.80 23.29 9.66
CA ALA A 526 46.60 22.13 10.53
C ALA A 526 47.91 21.34 10.67
N GLY A 527 48.64 21.55 11.78
CA GLY A 527 49.86 20.79 12.13
C GLY A 527 49.63 19.31 12.48
N ALA A 528 48.59 18.69 11.95
CA ALA A 528 48.32 17.26 12.05
C ALA A 528 49.14 16.52 10.98
N ASN A 529 49.83 15.45 11.38
CA ASN A 529 50.64 14.64 10.45
C ASN A 529 49.74 13.89 9.46
N SER A 530 49.47 14.48 8.30
CA SER A 530 48.81 13.80 7.15
C SER A 530 49.52 12.50 6.77
N ALA A 531 50.80 12.36 7.12
CA ALA A 531 51.63 11.15 7.06
C ALA A 531 51.03 9.91 7.77
N GLU A 532 50.24 10.06 8.83
CA GLU A 532 49.67 8.94 9.60
C GLU A 532 48.27 8.49 9.16
N MET A 533 47.65 9.18 8.19
CA MET A 533 46.38 8.71 7.61
C MET A 533 46.55 7.34 6.94
N ASN A 534 45.73 6.38 7.38
CA ASN A 534 45.66 5.02 6.85
C ASN A 534 45.63 5.01 5.30
N PRO A 535 46.48 4.24 4.61
CA PRO A 535 46.51 4.18 3.15
C PRO A 535 45.13 3.95 2.51
N ASN A 536 44.30 3.13 3.14
CA ASN A 536 42.94 2.86 2.66
C ASN A 536 42.04 4.10 2.75
N ALA A 537 42.21 4.95 3.76
CA ALA A 537 41.46 6.19 3.91
C ALA A 537 41.84 7.21 2.83
N ARG A 538 43.15 7.38 2.55
CA ARG A 538 43.61 8.25 1.44
C ARG A 538 43.09 7.75 0.09
N MET A 539 43.07 6.43 -0.15
CA MET A 539 42.51 5.86 -1.38
C MET A 539 41.00 6.09 -1.50
N MET A 540 40.24 6.00 -0.40
CA MET A 540 38.81 6.31 -0.41
C MET A 540 38.53 7.80 -0.68
N GLN A 541 39.31 8.71 -0.08
CA GLN A 541 39.19 10.16 -0.35
C GLN A 541 39.49 10.48 -1.82
N ALA A 542 40.61 10.01 -2.36
CA ALA A 542 40.94 10.23 -3.77
C ALA A 542 39.88 9.64 -4.73
N GLN A 543 39.24 8.51 -4.38
CA GLN A 543 38.10 7.97 -5.15
C GLN A 543 36.82 8.81 -5.01
N GLN A 544 36.64 9.52 -3.90
CA GLN A 544 35.50 10.40 -3.66
C GLN A 544 35.69 11.75 -4.39
N GLU A 545 36.87 12.35 -4.31
CA GLU A 545 37.27 13.56 -5.04
C GLU A 545 37.12 13.38 -6.55
N VAL A 546 37.63 12.28 -7.10
CA VAL A 546 37.48 11.96 -8.54
C VAL A 546 36.01 11.80 -8.95
N LYS A 547 35.16 11.23 -8.08
CA LYS A 547 33.71 11.13 -8.33
C LYS A 547 33.00 12.48 -8.27
N GLN A 548 33.39 13.35 -7.35
CA GLN A 548 32.83 14.70 -7.26
C GLN A 548 33.18 15.49 -8.52
N SER A 549 34.45 15.48 -8.93
CA SER A 549 34.89 16.12 -10.18
C SER A 549 34.26 15.53 -11.45
N GLU A 550 34.04 14.20 -11.53
CA GLU A 550 33.26 13.60 -12.62
C GLU A 550 31.80 14.09 -12.61
N THR A 551 31.20 14.22 -11.43
CA THR A 551 29.80 14.67 -11.27
C THR A 551 29.65 16.15 -11.67
N GLU A 552 30.51 17.03 -11.16
CA GLU A 552 30.55 18.47 -11.48
C GLU A 552 30.66 18.69 -13.01
N LEU A 553 31.61 18.01 -13.66
CA LEU A 553 31.78 18.07 -15.12
C LEU A 553 30.54 17.58 -15.88
N LEU A 554 29.85 16.55 -15.38
CA LEU A 554 28.60 16.07 -15.96
C LEU A 554 27.43 17.04 -15.72
N GLN A 555 27.39 17.77 -14.61
CA GLN A 555 26.40 18.82 -14.32
C GLN A 555 26.60 20.04 -15.22
N GLU A 556 27.84 20.52 -15.37
CA GLU A 556 28.18 21.60 -16.31
C GLU A 556 27.78 21.23 -17.73
N LYS A 557 28.26 20.08 -18.21
CA LYS A 557 27.94 19.57 -19.55
C LYS A 557 26.43 19.40 -19.76
N ALA A 558 25.70 18.91 -18.77
CA ALA A 558 24.25 18.79 -18.85
C ALA A 558 23.57 20.17 -19.00
N ARG A 559 24.11 21.23 -18.35
CA ARG A 559 23.61 22.60 -18.49
C ARG A 559 23.93 23.21 -19.87
N GLU A 560 25.08 22.89 -20.45
CA GLU A 560 25.45 23.33 -21.81
C GLU A 560 24.61 22.63 -22.90
N GLU A 561 24.56 21.30 -22.90
CA GLU A 561 23.88 20.52 -23.94
C GLU A 561 22.34 20.46 -23.76
N LYS A 562 21.81 20.88 -22.61
CA LYS A 562 20.42 20.63 -22.15
C LYS A 562 20.02 19.16 -22.13
N ILE A 563 21.00 18.26 -21.94
CA ILE A 563 20.83 16.80 -21.93
C ILE A 563 21.28 16.27 -20.57
N ILE A 564 20.35 15.67 -19.82
CA ILE A 564 20.63 14.96 -18.56
C ILE A 564 21.22 13.58 -18.91
N PRO A 565 22.49 13.29 -18.54
CA PRO A 565 23.01 11.94 -18.61
C PRO A 565 22.38 11.10 -17.49
N VAL A 566 22.08 9.83 -17.80
CA VAL A 566 21.52 8.88 -16.83
C VAL A 566 22.48 7.71 -16.69
N ILE A 567 23.07 7.57 -15.51
CA ILE A 567 24.10 6.58 -15.21
C ILE A 567 23.48 5.52 -14.28
N VAL A 568 23.50 4.28 -14.74
CA VAL A 568 22.98 3.13 -14.01
C VAL A 568 24.14 2.30 -13.48
N THR A 569 24.27 2.22 -12.15
CA THR A 569 25.23 1.33 -11.49
C THR A 569 24.54 0.03 -11.09
N LEU A 570 25.04 -1.09 -11.60
CA LEU A 570 24.46 -2.43 -11.46
C LEU A 570 25.30 -3.33 -10.54
N ASN A 571 24.65 -4.11 -9.68
CA ASN A 571 25.27 -5.24 -8.99
C ASN A 571 24.50 -6.54 -9.24
N ALA A 572 25.22 -7.63 -9.56
CA ALA A 572 24.63 -8.93 -9.92
C ALA A 572 25.41 -10.12 -9.30
N ASP A 573 26.04 -9.93 -8.13
CA ASP A 573 26.92 -10.94 -7.53
C ASP A 573 26.18 -12.20 -7.02
N ARG A 574 24.84 -12.17 -6.91
CA ARG A 574 24.00 -13.29 -6.49
C ARG A 574 22.86 -13.52 -7.50
N LEU A 575 23.15 -14.34 -8.51
CA LEU A 575 22.20 -14.70 -9.58
C LEU A 575 21.19 -15.80 -9.23
N ASN A 576 21.33 -16.44 -8.06
CA ASN A 576 20.52 -17.58 -7.64
C ASN A 576 19.77 -17.25 -6.34
N SER A 577 18.48 -17.60 -6.29
CA SER A 577 17.65 -17.54 -5.08
C SER A 577 16.93 -18.87 -4.87
N LEU A 578 16.78 -19.26 -3.62
CA LEU A 578 15.97 -20.42 -3.21
C LEU A 578 14.98 -19.94 -2.15
N GLU A 579 13.70 -20.05 -2.46
CA GLU A 579 12.58 -19.74 -1.57
C GLU A 579 11.95 -21.05 -1.11
N ALA A 580 11.54 -21.14 0.16
CA ALA A 580 10.92 -22.33 0.74
C ALA A 580 9.72 -21.92 1.61
N GLY A 581 8.62 -22.67 1.51
CA GLY A 581 7.37 -22.41 2.21
C GLY A 581 6.75 -23.68 2.78
N ILE A 582 5.98 -23.51 3.85
CA ILE A 582 5.17 -24.56 4.46
C ILE A 582 3.73 -24.05 4.62
N GLY A 583 2.76 -24.92 4.37
CA GLY A 583 1.34 -24.69 4.58
C GLY A 583 0.68 -25.93 5.16
N TYR A 584 -0.57 -25.79 5.56
CA TYR A 584 -1.42 -26.86 6.06
C TYR A 584 -2.85 -26.64 5.57
N GLY A 585 -3.60 -27.73 5.44
CA GLY A 585 -5.04 -27.76 5.25
C GLY A 585 -5.55 -29.08 5.83
N THR A 586 -6.76 -29.10 6.39
CA THR A 586 -7.34 -30.34 6.93
C THR A 586 -7.68 -31.36 5.84
N ASP A 587 -7.83 -30.90 4.60
CA ASP A 587 -8.07 -31.63 3.36
C ASP A 587 -6.76 -32.04 2.65
N THR A 588 -5.80 -31.11 2.49
CA THR A 588 -4.55 -31.36 1.75
C THR A 588 -3.41 -31.95 2.59
N GLY A 589 -3.57 -31.94 3.91
CA GLY A 589 -2.50 -32.20 4.87
C GLY A 589 -1.43 -31.11 4.91
N VAL A 590 -0.21 -31.51 5.30
CA VAL A 590 0.98 -30.63 5.25
C VAL A 590 1.41 -30.44 3.80
N ARG A 591 1.67 -29.19 3.43
CA ARG A 591 2.14 -28.77 2.09
C ARG A 591 3.53 -28.14 2.22
N LEU A 592 4.53 -28.68 1.53
CA LEU A 592 5.86 -28.09 1.37
C LEU A 592 5.97 -27.49 -0.03
N ARG A 593 6.53 -26.28 -0.13
CA ARG A 593 6.85 -25.63 -1.40
C ARG A 593 8.31 -25.21 -1.44
N GLY A 594 8.96 -25.40 -2.59
CA GLY A 594 10.28 -24.88 -2.88
C GLY A 594 10.31 -24.21 -4.26
N GLN A 595 10.89 -23.03 -4.36
CA GLN A 595 11.12 -22.34 -5.63
C GLN A 595 12.60 -21.99 -5.75
N TYR A 596 13.27 -22.64 -6.71
CA TYR A 596 14.59 -22.23 -7.16
C TYR A 596 14.45 -21.27 -8.35
N ARG A 597 15.16 -20.15 -8.30
CA ARG A 597 15.24 -19.19 -9.40
C ARG A 597 16.68 -18.85 -9.71
N ARG A 598 16.99 -18.84 -11.01
CA ARG A 598 18.21 -18.28 -11.58
C ARG A 598 17.85 -17.06 -12.43
N ALA A 599 18.20 -15.88 -11.92
CA ALA A 599 17.83 -14.60 -12.51
C ALA A 599 18.47 -14.38 -13.89
N ILE A 600 19.75 -14.75 -14.04
CA ILE A 600 20.47 -14.69 -15.32
C ILE A 600 21.06 -16.06 -15.63
N VAL A 601 20.65 -16.64 -16.75
CA VAL A 601 21.21 -17.87 -17.33
C VAL A 601 22.29 -17.54 -18.37
N ASN A 602 22.06 -16.51 -19.19
CA ASN A 602 22.96 -16.08 -20.26
C ASN A 602 22.94 -14.55 -20.46
N HIS A 603 23.86 -14.04 -21.27
CA HIS A 603 23.98 -12.62 -21.61
C HIS A 603 22.74 -12.03 -22.34
N LEU A 604 21.91 -12.88 -22.97
CA LEU A 604 20.63 -12.47 -23.57
C LEU A 604 19.52 -12.20 -22.52
N GLY A 605 19.81 -12.32 -21.23
CA GLY A 605 18.85 -12.08 -20.15
C GLY A 605 17.84 -13.21 -19.96
N HIS A 606 18.13 -14.42 -20.44
CA HIS A 606 17.24 -15.55 -20.16
C HIS A 606 17.24 -15.85 -18.66
N SER A 607 16.07 -16.16 -18.08
CA SER A 607 15.92 -16.56 -16.68
C SER A 607 15.28 -17.93 -16.55
N PHE A 608 15.50 -18.60 -15.42
CA PHE A 608 14.93 -19.92 -15.14
C PHE A 608 14.30 -19.96 -13.75
N ASP A 609 13.11 -20.52 -13.66
CA ASP A 609 12.41 -20.87 -12.44
C ASP A 609 12.19 -22.39 -12.41
N ALA A 610 12.30 -23.01 -11.24
CA ALA A 610 11.84 -24.36 -10.97
C ALA A 610 11.08 -24.38 -9.64
N ASN A 611 9.80 -24.75 -9.68
CA ASN A 611 8.95 -24.87 -8.51
C ASN A 611 8.71 -26.34 -8.18
N MET A 612 8.55 -26.64 -6.91
CA MET A 612 8.22 -27.94 -6.37
C MET A 612 7.15 -27.77 -5.29
N GLU A 613 6.09 -28.56 -5.34
CA GLU A 613 5.09 -28.71 -4.30
C GLU A 613 4.99 -30.18 -3.90
N LEU A 614 5.04 -30.45 -2.59
CA LEU A 614 4.90 -31.79 -2.01
C LEU A 614 3.85 -31.73 -0.92
N SER A 615 2.79 -32.51 -1.06
CA SER A 615 1.72 -32.69 -0.08
C SER A 615 1.31 -34.16 -0.01
N GLN A 616 0.36 -34.50 0.87
CA GLN A 616 -0.14 -35.87 0.98
C GLN A 616 -0.86 -36.31 -0.31
N ILE A 617 -1.79 -35.49 -0.80
CA ILE A 617 -2.63 -35.81 -1.97
C ILE A 617 -2.05 -35.37 -3.32
N ARG A 618 -1.05 -34.47 -3.34
CA ARG A 618 -0.49 -33.90 -4.58
C ARG A 618 1.02 -33.67 -4.49
N GLN A 619 1.75 -34.12 -5.50
CA GLN A 619 3.19 -33.90 -5.67
C GLN A 619 3.44 -33.35 -7.08
N SER A 620 4.03 -32.16 -7.23
CA SER A 620 4.26 -31.55 -8.55
C SER A 620 5.59 -30.80 -8.65
N PHE A 621 6.19 -30.82 -9.83
CA PHE A 621 7.40 -30.10 -10.18
C PHE A 621 7.23 -29.43 -11.56
N ASP A 622 7.42 -28.10 -11.66
CA ASP A 622 7.40 -27.38 -12.93
C ASP A 622 8.63 -26.48 -13.12
N GLY A 623 9.25 -26.57 -14.29
CA GLY A 623 10.35 -25.73 -14.75
C GLY A 623 9.89 -24.75 -15.82
N ARG A 624 10.37 -23.50 -15.74
CA ARG A 624 10.05 -22.41 -16.67
C ARG A 624 11.30 -21.71 -17.13
N TYR A 625 11.49 -21.63 -18.44
CA TYR A 625 12.64 -20.97 -19.06
C TYR A 625 12.17 -19.75 -19.85
N ASN A 626 12.47 -18.56 -19.34
CA ASN A 626 11.96 -17.29 -19.87
C ASN A 626 13.01 -16.64 -20.79
N ILE A 627 12.58 -16.29 -22.01
CA ILE A 627 13.37 -15.74 -23.11
C ILE A 627 12.81 -14.34 -23.44
N PRO A 628 13.52 -13.24 -23.14
CA PRO A 628 13.12 -11.90 -23.54
C PRO A 628 12.96 -11.78 -25.07
N TYR A 629 11.82 -11.26 -25.53
CA TYR A 629 11.56 -11.06 -26.97
C TYR A 629 11.68 -9.58 -27.38
N LYS A 630 11.06 -8.66 -26.62
CA LYS A 630 11.30 -7.20 -26.75
C LYS A 630 11.63 -6.50 -25.44
N HIS A 631 11.15 -7.02 -24.31
CA HIS A 631 11.37 -6.43 -22.99
C HIS A 631 11.35 -7.54 -21.94
N PRO A 632 12.37 -7.69 -21.08
CA PRO A 632 12.53 -8.84 -20.19
C PRO A 632 11.35 -9.06 -19.24
N LEU A 633 10.67 -8.00 -18.80
CA LEU A 633 9.46 -8.08 -17.98
C LEU A 633 8.14 -8.20 -18.74
N ASN A 634 8.08 -7.71 -20.00
CA ASN A 634 6.84 -7.22 -20.62
C ASN A 634 6.55 -7.75 -22.03
N ASP A 635 7.50 -8.40 -22.71
CA ASP A 635 7.25 -9.18 -23.93
C ASP A 635 8.33 -10.27 -24.02
N TYR A 636 7.98 -11.46 -23.52
CA TYR A 636 8.87 -12.62 -23.38
C TYR A 636 8.13 -13.94 -23.65
N ILE A 637 8.90 -14.97 -24.02
CA ILE A 637 8.42 -16.34 -24.23
C ILE A 637 8.87 -17.18 -23.03
N SER A 638 7.96 -17.93 -22.42
CA SER A 638 8.23 -18.87 -21.34
C SER A 638 8.03 -20.29 -21.87
N LEU A 639 9.10 -21.08 -21.93
CA LEU A 639 9.00 -22.52 -22.17
C LEU A 639 8.68 -23.20 -20.84
N VAL A 640 7.64 -24.03 -20.81
CA VAL A 640 7.11 -24.66 -19.59
C VAL A 640 7.21 -26.18 -19.73
N GLY A 641 7.72 -26.85 -18.71
CA GLY A 641 7.69 -28.32 -18.60
C GLY A 641 7.46 -28.73 -17.16
N GLY A 642 6.68 -29.79 -16.92
CA GLY A 642 6.41 -30.26 -15.56
C GLY A 642 5.78 -31.65 -15.48
N TYR A 643 5.79 -32.18 -14.27
CA TYR A 643 5.15 -33.43 -13.87
C TYR A 643 4.34 -33.20 -12.59
N GLU A 644 3.14 -33.75 -12.53
CA GLU A 644 2.21 -33.69 -11.41
C GLU A 644 1.66 -35.10 -11.15
N ARG A 645 1.73 -35.55 -9.89
CA ARG A 645 0.98 -36.70 -9.38
C ARG A 645 -0.10 -36.17 -8.44
N GLU A 646 -1.35 -36.49 -8.72
CA GLU A 646 -2.49 -36.24 -7.83
C GLU A 646 -3.17 -37.56 -7.47
N GLU A 647 -3.52 -37.71 -6.21
CA GLU A 647 -4.19 -38.88 -5.64
C GLU A 647 -5.54 -38.41 -5.10
N ARG A 648 -6.63 -39.00 -5.60
CA ARG A 648 -8.00 -38.64 -5.21
C ARG A 648 -8.76 -39.88 -4.74
N ASP A 649 -9.01 -39.91 -3.43
CA ASP A 649 -9.86 -40.89 -2.78
C ASP A 649 -11.35 -40.50 -2.89
N SER A 650 -12.24 -41.44 -2.54
CA SER A 650 -13.69 -41.21 -2.45
C SER A 650 -14.31 -40.66 -3.75
N ILE A 651 -13.91 -41.23 -4.89
CA ILE A 651 -14.51 -40.92 -6.20
C ILE A 651 -15.90 -41.57 -6.32
N GLY A 652 -16.12 -42.71 -5.67
CA GLY A 652 -17.40 -43.42 -5.58
C GLY A 652 -17.18 -44.90 -5.28
N ASN A 653 -18.06 -45.53 -4.51
CA ASN A 653 -18.05 -46.99 -4.23
C ASN A 653 -16.66 -47.59 -3.93
N ASP A 654 -15.94 -47.03 -2.94
CA ASP A 654 -14.56 -47.41 -2.56
C ASP A 654 -13.49 -47.29 -3.67
N MET A 655 -13.77 -46.56 -4.75
CA MET A 655 -12.81 -46.25 -5.82
C MET A 655 -11.99 -44.98 -5.53
N SER A 656 -10.68 -45.08 -5.74
CA SER A 656 -9.72 -43.97 -5.80
C SER A 656 -8.99 -43.92 -7.15
N LEU A 657 -8.45 -42.75 -7.48
CA LEU A 657 -7.74 -42.48 -8.73
C LEU A 657 -6.38 -41.85 -8.46
N VAL A 658 -5.33 -42.45 -9.01
CA VAL A 658 -4.00 -41.82 -9.12
C VAL A 658 -3.85 -41.26 -10.53
N ILE A 659 -3.48 -39.99 -10.64
CA ILE A 659 -3.33 -39.26 -11.90
C ILE A 659 -1.90 -38.77 -12.03
N GLU A 660 -1.17 -39.23 -13.06
CA GLU A 660 0.16 -38.75 -13.43
C GLU A 660 0.07 -37.85 -14.67
N SER A 661 0.13 -36.53 -14.49
CA SER A 661 0.12 -35.52 -15.55
C SER A 661 1.54 -35.11 -15.95
N ALA A 662 1.96 -35.41 -17.18
CA ALA A 662 3.14 -34.81 -17.81
C ALA A 662 2.72 -33.65 -18.71
N VAL A 663 3.38 -32.49 -18.59
CA VAL A 663 3.00 -31.24 -19.28
C VAL A 663 4.21 -30.60 -19.96
N ALA A 664 4.05 -30.16 -21.21
CA ALA A 664 5.04 -29.39 -21.94
C ALA A 664 4.38 -28.28 -22.78
N GLY A 665 5.00 -27.10 -22.91
CA GLY A 665 4.40 -26.01 -23.67
C GLY A 665 5.28 -24.77 -23.82
N ALA A 666 4.74 -23.79 -24.53
CA ALA A 666 5.35 -22.48 -24.72
C ALA A 666 4.27 -21.39 -24.63
N ASP A 667 4.44 -20.46 -23.69
CA ASP A 667 3.56 -19.32 -23.47
C ASP A 667 4.29 -18.03 -23.86
N ARG A 668 3.72 -17.16 -24.70
CA ARG A 668 4.22 -15.78 -24.90
C ARG A 668 3.41 -14.82 -24.04
N ILE A 669 4.07 -14.16 -23.09
CA ILE A 669 3.48 -13.21 -22.15
C ILE A 669 3.80 -11.78 -22.61
N ILE A 670 2.77 -10.96 -22.78
CA ILE A 670 2.85 -9.53 -23.10
C ILE A 670 2.14 -8.74 -22.00
N LYS A 671 2.79 -7.71 -21.45
CA LYS A 671 2.24 -6.83 -20.40
C LYS A 671 2.23 -5.38 -20.90
N GLY A 672 1.04 -4.78 -20.98
CA GLY A 672 0.85 -3.48 -21.63
C GLY A 672 1.29 -2.28 -20.79
N SER A 673 2.33 -1.56 -21.22
CA SER A 673 2.89 -0.36 -20.55
C SER A 673 1.98 0.89 -20.50
N ARG A 674 0.68 0.77 -20.82
CA ARG A 674 -0.28 1.88 -20.89
C ARG A 674 -1.73 1.55 -20.48
N LYS A 675 -2.11 0.29 -20.24
CA LYS A 675 -3.52 -0.11 -19.96
C LYS A 675 -3.68 -1.35 -19.05
N ASP A 676 -2.64 -1.70 -18.28
CA ASP A 676 -2.60 -2.78 -17.27
C ASP A 676 -2.97 -4.23 -17.69
N TRP A 677 -3.45 -4.43 -18.92
CA TRP A 677 -3.75 -5.76 -19.43
C TRP A 677 -2.47 -6.56 -19.69
N GLN A 678 -2.47 -7.77 -19.16
CA GLN A 678 -1.60 -8.86 -19.58
C GLN A 678 -2.35 -9.70 -20.63
N HIS A 679 -1.60 -10.18 -21.63
CA HIS A 679 -2.05 -11.15 -22.62
C HIS A 679 -1.06 -12.32 -22.63
N VAL A 680 -1.58 -13.55 -22.67
CA VAL A 680 -0.78 -14.78 -22.79
C VAL A 680 -1.30 -15.56 -24.00
N PHE A 681 -0.40 -15.92 -24.90
CA PHE A 681 -0.69 -16.80 -26.04
C PHE A 681 0.11 -18.09 -25.86
N GLY A 682 -0.56 -19.21 -25.63
CA GLY A 682 0.08 -20.47 -25.25
C GLY A 682 -0.20 -21.61 -26.22
N VAL A 683 0.74 -22.54 -26.31
CA VAL A 683 0.51 -23.91 -26.77
C VAL A 683 0.96 -24.87 -25.67
N ARG A 684 0.12 -25.84 -25.31
CA ARG A 684 0.38 -26.77 -24.22
C ARG A 684 -0.06 -28.18 -24.56
N TYR A 685 0.89 -29.09 -24.59
CA TYR A 685 0.66 -30.53 -24.59
C TYR A 685 0.58 -31.04 -23.14
N ARG A 686 -0.37 -31.95 -22.90
CA ARG A 686 -0.55 -32.67 -21.64
C ARG A 686 -0.85 -34.14 -21.96
N LEU A 687 -0.17 -35.03 -21.25
CA LEU A 687 -0.42 -36.46 -21.22
C LEU A 687 -0.73 -36.83 -19.76
N ASP A 688 -1.97 -37.25 -19.50
CA ASP A 688 -2.45 -37.68 -18.19
C ASP A 688 -2.57 -39.21 -18.19
N ARG A 689 -1.85 -39.91 -17.31
CA ARG A 689 -2.12 -41.33 -17.02
C ARG A 689 -3.02 -41.42 -15.80
N VAL A 690 -4.13 -42.15 -15.92
CA VAL A 690 -5.09 -42.39 -14.85
C VAL A 690 -5.05 -43.87 -14.46
N THR A 691 -4.68 -44.15 -13.21
CA THR A 691 -4.69 -45.50 -12.63
C THR A 691 -5.85 -45.61 -11.64
N GLN A 692 -6.72 -46.59 -11.84
CA GLN A 692 -7.87 -46.88 -10.98
C GLN A 692 -7.48 -47.83 -9.84
N SER A 693 -8.05 -47.66 -8.66
CA SER A 693 -7.91 -48.60 -7.51
C SER A 693 -9.21 -48.67 -6.72
N GLY A 694 -9.52 -49.83 -6.14
CA GLY A 694 -10.77 -50.06 -5.39
C GLY A 694 -11.57 -51.24 -5.94
N LEU A 695 -12.83 -51.36 -5.48
CA LEU A 695 -13.82 -52.27 -6.08
C LEU A 695 -14.57 -51.52 -7.18
N VAL A 696 -14.78 -52.17 -8.32
CA VAL A 696 -15.49 -51.59 -9.46
C VAL A 696 -16.68 -52.48 -9.80
N ASP A 697 -17.89 -51.94 -9.69
CA ASP A 697 -19.08 -52.56 -10.23
C ASP A 697 -19.17 -52.28 -11.73
N LEU A 698 -18.87 -53.29 -12.54
CA LEU A 698 -18.90 -53.23 -14.00
C LEU A 698 -20.31 -53.07 -14.59
N GLU A 699 -21.38 -53.25 -13.80
CA GLU A 699 -22.77 -53.01 -14.23
C GLU A 699 -23.24 -51.57 -13.95
N ASN A 700 -22.57 -50.83 -13.04
CA ASN A 700 -22.98 -49.50 -12.57
C ASN A 700 -21.84 -48.46 -12.59
N ILE A 701 -20.90 -48.55 -13.53
CA ILE A 701 -19.80 -47.60 -13.71
C ILE A 701 -20.06 -46.66 -14.92
N PRO A 702 -19.89 -45.32 -14.79
CA PRO A 702 -20.11 -44.38 -15.89
C PRO A 702 -19.23 -44.59 -17.13
N ASP A 703 -19.73 -44.16 -18.30
CA ASP A 703 -19.00 -44.10 -19.59
C ASP A 703 -17.64 -43.37 -19.46
N ALA A 704 -17.55 -42.40 -18.56
CA ALA A 704 -16.32 -41.67 -18.22
C ALA A 704 -15.17 -42.54 -17.68
N PHE A 705 -15.46 -43.75 -17.17
CA PHE A 705 -14.51 -44.65 -16.54
C PHE A 705 -14.52 -46.08 -17.13
N LEU A 706 -15.48 -46.39 -18.03
CA LEU A 706 -15.65 -47.67 -18.75
C LEU A 706 -14.55 -47.95 -19.80
N ILE A 707 -13.31 -48.20 -19.37
CA ILE A 707 -12.16 -48.36 -20.28
C ILE A 707 -11.35 -49.64 -19.99
N PRO A 708 -10.94 -50.44 -21.01
CA PRO A 708 -10.33 -51.76 -20.78
C PRO A 708 -8.85 -51.69 -20.38
N GLY A 709 -8.55 -51.45 -19.10
CA GLY A 709 -7.21 -51.59 -18.54
C GLY A 709 -6.96 -50.70 -17.33
N ALA A 710 -6.14 -51.17 -16.39
CA ALA A 710 -5.91 -50.48 -15.11
C ALA A 710 -5.17 -49.12 -15.22
N ASN A 711 -4.57 -48.82 -16.38
CA ASN A 711 -3.89 -47.57 -16.68
C ASN A 711 -4.46 -46.99 -17.99
N GLN A 712 -5.33 -45.99 -17.90
CA GLN A 712 -5.73 -45.20 -19.06
C GLN A 712 -4.67 -44.12 -19.32
N GLU A 713 -4.37 -43.84 -20.59
CA GLU A 713 -3.66 -42.62 -20.98
C GLU A 713 -4.63 -41.69 -21.73
N GLN A 714 -4.56 -40.40 -21.44
CA GLN A 714 -5.41 -39.33 -21.97
C GLN A 714 -4.50 -38.20 -22.47
N GLU A 715 -4.73 -37.68 -23.67
CA GLU A 715 -3.89 -36.61 -24.26
C GLU A 715 -4.66 -35.36 -24.67
N SER A 716 -3.97 -34.21 -24.60
CA SER A 716 -4.50 -32.94 -25.07
C SER A 716 -3.41 -31.97 -25.54
N LEU A 717 -3.66 -31.30 -26.66
CA LEU A 717 -2.83 -30.27 -27.25
C LEU A 717 -3.66 -29.00 -27.36
N LEU A 718 -3.56 -28.17 -26.32
CA LEU A 718 -4.39 -26.98 -26.15
C LEU A 718 -3.68 -25.75 -26.70
N LEU A 719 -4.34 -25.06 -27.63
CA LEU A 719 -4.00 -23.68 -28.02
C LEU A 719 -4.76 -22.72 -27.10
N GLY A 720 -4.04 -21.90 -26.35
CA GLY A 720 -4.57 -21.06 -25.30
C GLY A 720 -4.41 -19.56 -25.57
N TYR A 721 -5.44 -18.79 -25.20
CA TYR A 721 -5.36 -17.34 -25.01
C TYR A 721 -5.88 -16.98 -23.62
N GLU A 722 -5.11 -16.22 -22.86
CA GLU A 722 -5.54 -15.61 -21.60
C GLU A 722 -5.36 -14.10 -21.68
N THR A 723 -6.30 -13.34 -21.12
CA THR A 723 -6.10 -11.92 -20.85
C THR A 723 -6.64 -11.51 -19.49
N SER A 724 -5.82 -10.76 -18.75
CA SER A 724 -6.09 -10.41 -17.37
C SER A 724 -5.70 -8.97 -17.05
N LYS A 725 -6.49 -8.28 -16.22
CA LYS A 725 -6.19 -6.95 -15.65
C LYS A 725 -6.17 -7.06 -14.13
N THR A 726 -5.30 -6.30 -13.46
CA THR A 726 -5.36 -6.13 -12.00
C THR A 726 -5.02 -4.69 -11.65
N THR A 727 -6.01 -3.97 -11.12
CA THR A 727 -5.89 -2.60 -10.61
C THR A 727 -5.96 -2.63 -9.09
N SER A 728 -5.07 -1.92 -8.40
CA SER A 728 -4.97 -1.93 -6.94
C SER A 728 -4.27 -0.67 -6.43
N ASP A 729 -4.69 -0.13 -5.29
CA ASP A 729 -4.02 0.97 -4.59
C ASP A 729 -2.62 0.55 -4.08
N ASN A 730 -2.52 -0.69 -3.60
CA ASN A 730 -1.31 -1.22 -2.99
C ASN A 730 -1.08 -2.67 -3.46
N ARG A 731 0.19 -3.05 -3.68
CA ARG A 731 0.56 -4.40 -4.14
C ARG A 731 0.80 -5.42 -3.03
N LEU A 732 1.01 -4.97 -1.78
CA LEU A 732 1.31 -5.83 -0.64
C LEU A 732 0.11 -5.97 0.30
N ASN A 733 -0.61 -4.88 0.53
CA ASN A 733 -1.77 -4.83 1.42
C ASN A 733 -2.84 -3.89 0.83
N PRO A 734 -3.62 -4.36 -0.16
CA PRO A 734 -4.62 -3.53 -0.83
C PRO A 734 -5.73 -3.06 0.12
N THR A 735 -6.16 -1.81 -0.05
CA THR A 735 -7.41 -1.28 0.50
C THR A 735 -8.50 -1.24 -0.56
N GLN A 736 -8.17 -1.05 -1.83
CA GLN A 736 -9.10 -1.10 -2.95
C GLN A 736 -8.44 -1.70 -4.19
N GLY A 737 -9.13 -2.62 -4.87
CA GLY A 737 -8.63 -3.21 -6.10
C GLY A 737 -9.59 -4.20 -6.75
N PHE A 738 -9.36 -4.44 -8.04
CA PHE A 738 -10.15 -5.33 -8.86
C PHE A 738 -9.25 -6.11 -9.82
N LYS A 739 -9.52 -7.41 -9.91
CA LYS A 739 -8.83 -8.37 -10.76
C LYS A 739 -9.83 -9.08 -11.63
N GLN A 740 -9.52 -9.17 -12.93
CA GLN A 740 -10.28 -9.95 -13.89
C GLN A 740 -9.32 -10.78 -14.75
N SER A 741 -9.66 -12.03 -15.05
CA SER A 741 -9.00 -12.84 -16.08
C SER A 741 -10.03 -13.60 -16.90
N TYR A 742 -9.77 -13.72 -18.19
CA TYR A 742 -10.55 -14.49 -19.16
C TYR A 742 -9.60 -15.40 -19.92
N LYS A 743 -9.89 -16.70 -19.94
CA LYS A 743 -9.05 -17.71 -20.57
C LYS A 743 -9.88 -18.57 -21.50
N VAL A 744 -9.36 -18.81 -22.69
CA VAL A 744 -9.92 -19.71 -23.70
C VAL A 744 -8.82 -20.70 -24.11
N GLN A 745 -9.14 -21.99 -24.14
CA GLN A 745 -8.25 -23.05 -24.61
C GLN A 745 -9.02 -23.91 -25.60
N VAL A 746 -8.42 -24.26 -26.74
CA VAL A 746 -9.04 -25.14 -27.74
C VAL A 746 -8.13 -26.33 -28.06
N GLY A 747 -8.72 -27.53 -28.13
CA GLY A 747 -8.08 -28.77 -28.57
C GLY A 747 -8.95 -29.46 -29.63
N SER A 748 -8.33 -30.30 -30.47
CA SER A 748 -9.05 -30.98 -31.55
C SER A 748 -8.56 -32.40 -31.74
N SER A 749 -9.48 -33.34 -31.97
CA SER A 749 -9.17 -34.75 -32.24
C SER A 749 -8.67 -35.03 -33.66
N SER A 750 -8.38 -33.98 -34.43
CA SER A 750 -7.52 -34.05 -35.62
C SER A 750 -6.06 -33.68 -35.33
N LEU A 751 -5.76 -33.34 -34.07
CA LEU A 751 -4.43 -33.14 -33.48
C LEU A 751 -4.28 -34.14 -32.30
N LEU A 752 -3.22 -33.98 -31.50
CA LEU A 752 -2.97 -34.83 -30.33
C LEU A 752 -3.94 -34.49 -29.17
N THR A 753 -5.21 -34.88 -29.27
CA THR A 753 -6.25 -34.63 -28.26
C THR A 753 -7.40 -35.64 -28.37
N ASP A 754 -7.87 -36.19 -27.25
CA ASP A 754 -8.89 -37.25 -27.24
C ASP A 754 -10.28 -36.84 -27.78
N THR A 755 -10.59 -35.54 -27.79
CA THR A 755 -11.91 -34.99 -28.17
C THR A 755 -11.79 -33.56 -28.71
N ASP A 756 -12.68 -33.17 -29.63
CA ASP A 756 -12.79 -31.75 -30.03
C ASP A 756 -13.43 -30.96 -28.89
N MET A 757 -12.69 -30.02 -28.31
CA MET A 757 -13.13 -29.25 -27.15
C MET A 757 -12.64 -27.80 -27.11
N ALA A 758 -13.44 -26.93 -26.49
CA ALA A 758 -13.08 -25.57 -26.10
C ALA A 758 -13.41 -25.36 -24.61
N ILE A 759 -12.40 -25.00 -23.81
CA ILE A 759 -12.52 -24.69 -22.39
C ILE A 759 -12.47 -23.18 -22.22
N VAL A 760 -13.50 -22.59 -21.62
CA VAL A 760 -13.57 -21.16 -21.30
C VAL A 760 -13.60 -21.00 -19.78
N ASN A 761 -12.84 -20.04 -19.25
CA ASN A 761 -12.85 -19.63 -17.86
C ASN A 761 -12.94 -18.10 -17.77
N ALA A 762 -13.67 -17.61 -16.77
CA ALA A 762 -13.65 -16.20 -16.37
C ALA A 762 -13.66 -16.07 -14.84
N THR A 763 -12.75 -15.24 -14.33
CA THR A 763 -12.57 -15.02 -12.89
C THR A 763 -12.53 -13.53 -12.60
N TRP A 764 -13.33 -13.10 -11.62
CA TRP A 764 -13.35 -11.75 -11.10
C TRP A 764 -13.13 -11.77 -9.58
N LYS A 765 -12.26 -10.90 -9.07
CA LYS A 765 -12.06 -10.68 -7.63
C LYS A 765 -12.00 -9.18 -7.36
N GLY A 766 -12.94 -8.68 -6.58
CA GLY A 766 -12.99 -7.31 -6.08
C GLY A 766 -12.69 -7.26 -4.60
N LEU A 767 -11.99 -6.21 -4.16
CA LEU A 767 -11.70 -5.91 -2.77
C LEU A 767 -11.88 -4.40 -2.58
N TYR A 768 -12.64 -3.99 -1.58
CA TYR A 768 -12.95 -2.59 -1.33
C TYR A 768 -13.03 -2.28 0.16
N SER A 769 -12.48 -1.15 0.62
CA SER A 769 -12.42 -0.77 2.04
C SER A 769 -13.08 0.58 2.31
N LEU A 770 -13.72 0.71 3.47
CA LEU A 770 -14.69 1.76 3.79
C LEU A 770 -14.48 2.32 5.20
N GLY A 771 -14.92 3.58 5.37
CA GLY A 771 -14.69 4.40 6.56
C GLY A 771 -13.33 5.12 6.51
N GLU A 772 -13.20 6.23 7.25
CA GLU A 772 -12.03 7.12 7.20
C GLU A 772 -10.67 6.41 7.43
N ASN A 773 -10.68 5.33 8.22
CA ASN A 773 -9.50 4.51 8.54
C ASN A 773 -9.33 3.26 7.65
N ASN A 774 -10.23 3.00 6.69
CA ASN A 774 -10.35 1.73 5.96
C ASN A 774 -10.53 0.49 6.88
N ASP A 775 -11.21 0.66 8.02
CA ASP A 775 -11.44 -0.40 9.01
C ASP A 775 -12.41 -1.49 8.53
N HIS A 776 -13.23 -1.20 7.50
CA HIS A 776 -14.24 -2.13 6.99
C HIS A 776 -13.95 -2.55 5.56
N GLN A 777 -13.43 -3.75 5.35
CA GLN A 777 -13.09 -4.27 4.04
C GLN A 777 -14.08 -5.35 3.60
N PHE A 778 -14.54 -5.28 2.35
CA PHE A 778 -15.35 -6.30 1.68
C PHE A 778 -14.53 -6.91 0.55
N VAL A 779 -14.66 -8.20 0.33
CA VAL A 779 -14.04 -8.95 -0.77
C VAL A 779 -15.13 -9.79 -1.42
N ALA A 780 -15.19 -9.74 -2.75
CA ALA A 780 -16.12 -10.53 -3.55
C ALA A 780 -15.35 -11.28 -4.63
N GLY A 781 -15.63 -12.57 -4.78
CA GLY A 781 -15.09 -13.44 -5.82
C GLY A 781 -16.21 -14.05 -6.66
N LEU A 782 -15.97 -14.15 -7.97
CA LEU A 782 -16.76 -14.94 -8.89
C LEU A 782 -15.81 -15.69 -9.82
N GLU A 783 -15.92 -17.01 -9.85
CA GLU A 783 -15.20 -17.87 -10.79
C GLU A 783 -16.20 -18.71 -11.58
N THR A 784 -16.02 -18.73 -12.90
CA THR A 784 -16.92 -19.41 -13.83
C THR A 784 -16.13 -20.14 -14.91
N GLY A 785 -16.70 -21.22 -15.43
CA GLY A 785 -16.12 -21.92 -16.56
C GLY A 785 -17.12 -22.80 -17.30
N TYR A 786 -16.82 -23.12 -18.56
CA TYR A 786 -17.59 -24.05 -19.38
C TYR A 786 -16.68 -24.81 -20.35
N ILE A 787 -16.92 -26.11 -20.50
CA ILE A 787 -16.23 -27.01 -21.44
C ILE A 787 -17.22 -27.35 -22.56
N PHE A 788 -17.02 -26.77 -23.74
CA PHE A 788 -17.73 -27.15 -24.95
C PHE A 788 -16.99 -28.32 -25.58
N ALA A 789 -17.47 -29.56 -25.43
CA ALA A 789 -16.88 -30.75 -26.03
C ALA A 789 -17.90 -31.49 -26.91
N LYS A 790 -17.45 -32.15 -27.98
CA LYS A 790 -18.30 -33.06 -28.77
C LYS A 790 -18.68 -34.32 -28.00
N ASP A 791 -17.76 -34.77 -27.15
CA ASP A 791 -17.87 -35.94 -26.29
C ASP A 791 -17.20 -35.57 -24.97
N PHE A 792 -17.98 -35.48 -23.90
CA PHE A 792 -17.50 -35.07 -22.56
C PHE A 792 -16.84 -36.23 -21.81
N ALA A 793 -17.26 -37.49 -22.06
CA ALA A 793 -16.63 -38.66 -21.47
C ALA A 793 -15.16 -38.81 -21.92
N LYS A 794 -14.83 -38.30 -23.12
CA LYS A 794 -13.46 -38.18 -23.64
C LYS A 794 -12.71 -36.90 -23.25
N VAL A 795 -13.27 -35.97 -22.47
CA VAL A 795 -12.49 -34.85 -21.92
C VAL A 795 -11.56 -35.38 -20.82
N PRO A 796 -10.23 -35.14 -20.87
CA PRO A 796 -9.30 -35.64 -19.86
C PRO A 796 -9.71 -35.25 -18.43
N TYR A 797 -9.58 -36.19 -17.50
CA TYR A 797 -10.17 -36.10 -16.16
C TYR A 797 -9.52 -35.03 -15.26
N ASN A 798 -8.29 -34.59 -15.57
CA ASN A 798 -7.63 -33.45 -14.93
C ASN A 798 -7.88 -32.11 -15.68
N LEU A 799 -8.77 -32.08 -16.68
CA LEU A 799 -9.28 -30.87 -17.36
C LEU A 799 -10.76 -30.57 -17.07
N ARG A 800 -11.50 -31.52 -16.46
CA ARG A 800 -12.89 -31.32 -16.01
C ARG A 800 -12.94 -30.46 -14.74
N PHE A 801 -14.08 -29.83 -14.47
CA PHE A 801 -14.25 -28.98 -13.30
C PHE A 801 -14.59 -29.78 -12.03
N PHE A 802 -14.01 -29.34 -10.91
CA PHE A 802 -14.30 -29.82 -9.57
C PHE A 802 -14.25 -28.61 -8.62
N ALA A 803 -15.06 -28.63 -7.57
CA ALA A 803 -15.09 -27.57 -6.55
C ALA A 803 -14.84 -28.16 -5.14
N GLY A 804 -14.68 -27.27 -4.16
CA GLY A 804 -14.33 -27.61 -2.78
C GLY A 804 -12.83 -27.58 -2.49
N GLY A 805 -12.48 -27.30 -1.24
CA GLY A 805 -11.11 -27.11 -0.76
C GLY A 805 -10.69 -25.63 -0.65
N ASP A 806 -9.49 -25.39 -0.14
CA ASP A 806 -9.02 -24.09 0.35
C ASP A 806 -9.01 -22.92 -0.66
N GLN A 807 -8.97 -23.21 -1.96
CA GLN A 807 -8.98 -22.21 -3.05
C GLN A 807 -10.31 -22.15 -3.82
N SER A 808 -11.31 -22.93 -3.42
CA SER A 808 -12.62 -23.08 -4.07
C SER A 808 -13.73 -22.72 -3.07
N LEU A 809 -14.66 -23.64 -2.75
CA LEU A 809 -15.53 -23.51 -1.57
C LEU A 809 -14.78 -23.98 -0.31
N ARG A 810 -14.47 -23.03 0.59
CA ARG A 810 -13.91 -23.35 1.91
C ARG A 810 -14.96 -24.09 2.74
N GLY A 811 -14.56 -25.14 3.46
CA GLY A 811 -15.46 -25.95 4.29
C GLY A 811 -15.82 -27.31 3.68
N PHE A 812 -15.60 -27.50 2.39
CA PHE A 812 -15.66 -28.79 1.70
C PHE A 812 -14.25 -29.36 1.47
N ASP A 813 -14.17 -30.66 1.13
CA ASP A 813 -12.90 -31.31 0.78
C ASP A 813 -12.35 -30.87 -0.59
N TYR A 814 -11.03 -30.96 -0.77
CA TYR A 814 -10.35 -30.63 -2.02
C TYR A 814 -10.92 -31.40 -3.22
N LYS A 815 -11.42 -30.68 -4.24
CA LYS A 815 -12.07 -31.23 -5.44
C LYS A 815 -13.22 -32.21 -5.16
N SER A 816 -13.83 -32.16 -3.98
CA SER A 816 -14.87 -33.11 -3.55
C SER A 816 -16.23 -32.93 -4.21
N LEU A 817 -16.49 -31.74 -4.77
CA LEU A 817 -17.78 -31.33 -5.34
C LEU A 817 -17.77 -31.41 -6.87
N SER A 818 -18.67 -32.22 -7.43
CA SER A 818 -18.89 -32.37 -8.86
C SER A 818 -20.24 -33.06 -9.12
N PRO A 819 -20.73 -33.10 -10.37
CA PRO A 819 -21.81 -34.01 -10.73
C PRO A 819 -21.42 -35.47 -10.49
N GLU A 820 -22.39 -36.27 -10.08
CA GLU A 820 -22.23 -37.71 -9.84
C GLU A 820 -23.12 -38.52 -10.77
N GLU A 821 -22.63 -39.68 -11.20
CA GLU A 821 -23.33 -40.65 -12.03
C GLU A 821 -23.10 -42.05 -11.44
N TYR A 822 -24.18 -42.79 -11.13
CA TYR A 822 -24.15 -44.05 -10.38
C TYR A 822 -23.37 -44.01 -9.02
N GLY A 823 -23.28 -42.82 -8.41
CA GLY A 823 -22.49 -42.59 -7.19
C GLY A 823 -21.00 -42.32 -7.42
N TYR A 824 -20.57 -42.13 -8.68
CA TYR A 824 -19.21 -41.79 -9.06
C TYR A 824 -19.08 -40.34 -9.55
N LYS A 825 -18.06 -39.64 -9.05
CA LYS A 825 -17.74 -38.22 -9.34
C LYS A 825 -17.12 -38.04 -10.73
N VAL A 826 -17.97 -37.85 -11.74
CA VAL A 826 -17.55 -37.76 -13.16
C VAL A 826 -16.86 -36.44 -13.54
N GLY A 827 -16.96 -35.40 -12.70
CA GLY A 827 -16.45 -34.06 -12.98
C GLY A 827 -17.41 -33.19 -13.80
N GLY A 828 -17.41 -31.88 -13.53
CA GLY A 828 -18.31 -30.92 -14.16
C GLY A 828 -17.89 -30.47 -15.55
N GLN A 829 -18.89 -30.26 -16.41
CA GLN A 829 -18.74 -29.59 -17.70
C GLN A 829 -18.79 -28.06 -17.54
N ALA A 830 -19.46 -27.56 -16.51
CA ALA A 830 -19.50 -26.17 -16.12
C ALA A 830 -18.98 -25.96 -14.69
N LEU A 831 -18.66 -24.72 -14.34
CA LEU A 831 -18.24 -24.28 -13.01
C LEU A 831 -18.87 -22.92 -12.72
N ALA A 832 -19.42 -22.76 -11.51
CA ALA A 832 -19.78 -21.45 -10.99
C ALA A 832 -19.58 -21.43 -9.48
N ILE A 833 -18.70 -20.53 -8.99
CA ILE A 833 -18.38 -20.31 -7.59
C ILE A 833 -18.45 -18.80 -7.31
N CYS A 834 -19.22 -18.41 -6.31
CA CYS A 834 -19.22 -17.08 -5.72
C CYS A 834 -18.66 -17.13 -4.30
N SER A 835 -17.98 -16.08 -3.86
CA SER A 835 -17.46 -15.92 -2.50
C SER A 835 -17.66 -14.48 -2.04
N LEU A 836 -18.16 -14.31 -0.81
CA LEU A 836 -18.35 -13.00 -0.19
C LEU A 836 -17.69 -13.03 1.21
N GLU A 837 -16.70 -12.17 1.43
CA GLU A 837 -15.97 -12.03 2.70
C GLU A 837 -16.06 -10.58 3.20
N TYR A 838 -16.49 -10.41 4.46
CA TYR A 838 -16.46 -9.15 5.18
C TYR A 838 -15.41 -9.20 6.29
N ASN A 839 -14.51 -8.22 6.27
CA ASN A 839 -13.39 -8.05 7.18
C ASN A 839 -13.56 -6.77 8.02
N TYR A 840 -13.46 -6.87 9.34
CA TYR A 840 -13.48 -5.74 10.26
C TYR A 840 -12.19 -5.61 11.06
N GLN A 841 -11.54 -4.45 10.96
CA GLN A 841 -10.32 -4.10 11.67
C GLN A 841 -10.62 -3.66 13.11
N PHE A 842 -10.58 -4.61 14.04
CA PHE A 842 -10.77 -4.34 15.47
C PHE A 842 -9.52 -3.80 16.18
N LYS A 843 -8.36 -3.81 15.50
CA LYS A 843 -7.07 -3.30 15.96
C LYS A 843 -6.18 -3.02 14.75
N GLU A 844 -5.26 -2.05 14.84
CA GLU A 844 -4.33 -1.75 13.75
C GLU A 844 -3.60 -3.01 13.25
N GLY A 845 -3.75 -3.31 11.95
CA GLY A 845 -3.15 -4.47 11.30
C GLY A 845 -3.82 -5.83 11.60
N TRP A 846 -4.91 -5.88 12.35
CA TRP A 846 -5.66 -7.11 12.67
C TRP A 846 -7.14 -6.97 12.29
N ARG A 847 -7.65 -7.91 11.48
CA ARG A 847 -9.07 -7.95 11.10
C ARG A 847 -9.70 -9.29 11.46
N ALA A 848 -10.95 -9.25 11.91
CA ALA A 848 -11.81 -10.43 11.98
C ALA A 848 -12.56 -10.56 10.65
N ALA A 849 -12.68 -11.78 10.13
CA ALA A 849 -13.35 -12.11 8.89
C ALA A 849 -14.63 -12.90 9.17
N VAL A 850 -15.68 -12.65 8.40
CA VAL A 850 -16.84 -13.53 8.23
C VAL A 850 -17.08 -13.70 6.73
N PHE A 851 -17.38 -14.91 6.27
CA PHE A 851 -17.53 -15.17 4.84
C PHE A 851 -18.54 -16.28 4.55
N SER A 852 -19.01 -16.32 3.30
CA SER A 852 -19.78 -17.42 2.73
C SER A 852 -19.32 -17.65 1.29
N ASP A 853 -19.13 -18.93 0.94
CA ASP A 853 -18.80 -19.38 -0.41
C ASP A 853 -19.98 -20.23 -0.92
N VAL A 854 -20.39 -20.05 -2.19
CA VAL A 854 -21.57 -20.68 -2.78
C VAL A 854 -21.26 -21.11 -4.21
N GLY A 855 -21.52 -22.35 -4.59
CA GLY A 855 -21.27 -22.84 -5.95
C GLY A 855 -21.07 -24.36 -6.05
N ASN A 856 -20.85 -24.83 -7.26
CA ASN A 856 -20.51 -26.22 -7.55
C ASN A 856 -19.77 -26.31 -8.91
N ALA A 857 -19.25 -27.49 -9.23
CA ALA A 857 -19.06 -27.90 -10.61
C ALA A 857 -20.35 -28.57 -11.10
N PHE A 858 -20.78 -28.27 -12.32
CA PHE A 858 -22.12 -28.61 -12.83
C PHE A 858 -22.06 -29.44 -14.12
N ASN A 859 -23.11 -30.21 -14.39
CA ASN A 859 -23.30 -30.88 -15.68
C ASN A 859 -23.86 -29.92 -16.75
N ASP A 860 -24.03 -30.41 -17.98
CA ASP A 860 -24.55 -29.65 -19.14
C ASP A 860 -25.93 -29.00 -18.89
N LYS A 861 -26.74 -29.61 -18.02
CA LYS A 861 -28.12 -29.21 -17.69
C LYS A 861 -28.22 -28.38 -16.41
N PHE A 862 -27.10 -28.16 -15.70
CA PHE A 862 -27.06 -27.56 -14.36
C PHE A 862 -28.04 -28.23 -13.39
N SER A 863 -28.14 -29.57 -13.43
CA SER A 863 -29.16 -30.34 -12.70
C SER A 863 -28.73 -30.87 -11.33
N ASN A 864 -27.50 -30.58 -10.90
CA ASN A 864 -27.01 -30.82 -9.55
C ASN A 864 -27.04 -29.50 -8.76
N ASP A 865 -27.34 -29.57 -7.47
CA ASP A 865 -27.57 -28.37 -6.65
C ASP A 865 -26.29 -27.55 -6.38
N PRO A 866 -26.41 -26.23 -6.13
CA PRO A 866 -25.31 -25.39 -5.68
C PRO A 866 -25.03 -25.62 -4.19
N GLU A 867 -23.80 -25.98 -3.86
CA GLU A 867 -23.35 -26.12 -2.47
C GLU A 867 -23.10 -24.75 -1.82
N TYR A 868 -23.14 -24.68 -0.49
CA TYR A 868 -22.84 -23.45 0.23
C TYR A 868 -22.19 -23.68 1.60
N SER A 869 -21.25 -22.81 1.95
CA SER A 869 -20.54 -22.79 3.21
C SER A 869 -20.61 -21.43 3.89
N VAL A 870 -20.30 -21.40 5.18
CA VAL A 870 -19.93 -20.19 5.91
C VAL A 870 -18.63 -20.40 6.65
N GLY A 871 -17.97 -19.31 7.01
CA GLY A 871 -16.83 -19.36 7.89
C GLY A 871 -16.50 -18.04 8.57
N VAL A 872 -15.59 -18.15 9.52
CA VAL A 872 -15.03 -17.04 10.28
C VAL A 872 -13.50 -17.14 10.22
N GLY A 873 -12.82 -16.00 10.36
CA GLY A 873 -11.37 -16.00 10.25
C GLY A 873 -10.70 -14.80 10.89
N ILE A 874 -9.37 -14.83 10.85
CA ILE A 874 -8.51 -13.72 11.29
C ILE A 874 -7.57 -13.36 10.13
N ARG A 875 -7.31 -12.07 9.98
CA ARG A 875 -6.36 -11.48 9.02
C ARG A 875 -5.32 -10.70 9.81
N TRP A 876 -4.04 -10.96 9.58
CA TRP A 876 -2.94 -10.17 10.15
C TRP A 876 -2.06 -9.56 9.05
N LYS A 877 -1.93 -8.23 9.08
CA LYS A 877 -1.07 -7.41 8.20
C LYS A 877 0.40 -7.60 8.61
N SER A 878 1.05 -8.65 8.12
CA SER A 878 2.47 -8.89 8.38
C SER A 878 3.37 -8.08 7.41
N PRO A 879 4.68 -7.92 7.71
CA PRO A 879 5.61 -7.24 6.81
C PRO A 879 5.78 -7.90 5.44
N ILE A 880 5.44 -9.19 5.30
CA ILE A 880 5.53 -9.96 4.05
C ILE A 880 4.17 -10.11 3.32
N GLY A 881 3.15 -9.36 3.76
CA GLY A 881 1.78 -9.42 3.25
C GLY A 881 0.78 -9.97 4.27
N PRO A 882 -0.51 -10.04 3.94
CA PRO A 882 -1.53 -10.50 4.87
C PRO A 882 -1.45 -12.01 5.10
N ILE A 883 -1.49 -12.42 6.37
CA ILE A 883 -1.63 -13.81 6.80
C ILE A 883 -3.10 -14.04 7.17
N ARG A 884 -3.66 -15.18 6.76
CA ARG A 884 -5.07 -15.54 6.89
C ARG A 884 -5.21 -16.89 7.57
N LEU A 885 -6.08 -16.97 8.59
CA LEU A 885 -6.49 -18.21 9.23
C LEU A 885 -8.02 -18.25 9.18
N ASP A 886 -8.58 -19.30 8.58
CA ASP A 886 -10.02 -19.46 8.33
C ASP A 886 -10.53 -20.77 8.93
N VAL A 887 -11.69 -20.71 9.59
CA VAL A 887 -12.49 -21.85 10.02
C VAL A 887 -13.78 -21.81 9.22
N ALA A 888 -14.04 -22.82 8.41
CA ALA A 888 -15.19 -22.89 7.51
C ALA A 888 -15.95 -24.21 7.63
N SER A 889 -17.24 -24.20 7.32
CA SER A 889 -18.09 -25.39 7.28
C SER A 889 -19.09 -25.32 6.13
N GLY A 890 -19.16 -26.39 5.34
CA GLY A 890 -20.24 -26.60 4.37
C GLY A 890 -21.55 -26.84 5.12
N ILE A 891 -22.58 -26.01 4.87
CA ILE A 891 -23.87 -26.14 5.57
C ILE A 891 -24.83 -27.08 4.82
N SER A 892 -24.72 -27.14 3.49
CA SER A 892 -25.45 -28.06 2.63
C SER A 892 -24.92 -29.51 2.72
N ASP A 893 -23.65 -29.67 3.08
CA ASP A 893 -23.06 -30.96 3.47
C ASP A 893 -23.83 -31.57 4.65
N PRO A 894 -24.34 -32.82 4.57
CA PRO A 894 -25.06 -33.47 5.66
C PRO A 894 -24.28 -33.57 6.97
N ASP A 895 -22.96 -33.81 6.91
CA ASP A 895 -22.08 -34.01 8.07
C ASP A 895 -21.58 -32.68 8.66
N LYS A 896 -21.74 -31.57 7.91
CA LYS A 896 -21.35 -30.20 8.29
C LYS A 896 -19.90 -30.12 8.80
N PRO A 897 -18.92 -30.64 8.04
CA PRO A 897 -17.53 -30.73 8.47
C PRO A 897 -16.98 -29.34 8.79
N ILE A 898 -16.13 -29.25 9.83
CA ILE A 898 -15.44 -28.01 10.21
C ILE A 898 -13.98 -28.13 9.78
N ARG A 899 -13.52 -27.19 8.95
CA ARG A 899 -12.20 -27.25 8.29
C ARG A 899 -11.38 -26.00 8.61
N LEU A 900 -10.06 -26.21 8.78
CA LEU A 900 -9.10 -25.16 9.10
C LEU A 900 -8.19 -24.90 7.90
N HIS A 901 -8.16 -23.66 7.43
CA HIS A 901 -7.38 -23.21 6.28
C HIS A 901 -6.37 -22.12 6.68
N PHE A 902 -5.16 -22.18 6.14
CA PHE A 902 -4.10 -21.21 6.43
C PHE A 902 -3.44 -20.70 5.14
N PHE A 903 -3.37 -19.38 4.99
CA PHE A 903 -2.81 -18.73 3.79
C PHE A 903 -1.86 -17.58 4.15
N ILE A 904 -0.91 -17.30 3.26
CA ILE A 904 -0.04 -16.12 3.29
C ILE A 904 -0.10 -15.48 1.89
N GLY A 905 -0.34 -14.17 1.83
CA GLY A 905 -0.36 -13.38 0.60
C GLY A 905 -1.70 -12.70 0.29
N SER A 906 -1.68 -11.81 -0.71
CA SER A 906 -2.82 -11.02 -1.21
C SER A 906 -4.04 -11.89 -1.56
N GLN A 907 -5.24 -11.31 -1.43
CA GLN A 907 -6.49 -11.92 -1.93
C GLN A 907 -6.76 -11.60 -3.42
N LEU A 908 -6.15 -10.52 -3.93
CA LEU A 908 -6.08 -10.16 -5.35
C LEU A 908 -4.82 -10.78 -5.96
#